data_AF-A0A0F2PU66-F1
#
_entry.id   AF-A0A0F2PU66-F1
#
_cell.length_a   1.000
_cell.length_b   1.000
_cell.length_c   1.000
_cell.angle_alpha   90.00
_cell.angle_beta   90.00
_cell.angle_gamma   90.00
#
_symmetry.space_group_name_H-M   'P 1'
#
loop_
_entity.id
_entity.type
_entity.pdbx_description
1 polymer ?
#
loop_
_entity_poly.entity_id
_entity_poly.type
_entity_poly.pdbx_seq_one_letter_code
_entity_poly.pdbx_strand_id
1 'polypeptide(L)'
;MPRIFCDFPLLGTNNFSFPIVINSPMFNPTEPRDGIPLVQPGREGGDSDENRNRIIEAIALYNTMLDYFATKGYKDLYNIVRISEQPQKYWLDADWVEQVLIQPIKEHIRTTTFIHNSLGDACSLYDDCGTPSIFIMKDETPEFRRKAWALSNRLMPAMMTQKDEIEHWYNSLWIECRNFGIIDLIKEVEECGDLTTLNNRLSCDSIKWLNDLISLFYHNSSKLIAELERNPSILPNQYGDFLPLDKIYAENNIGETYKDIALIAGIDFRERLLDNRVSREYLQGLQELNLKNVFYELIHAQINQETKIEFYKCIINLRAGRNERQNEFVEIAKRLYPDCFDQYSRVPYFNEKLLSDALKFWREMLCIDLSFCASINSVLEQYDFENEREVAEWVSKLANHFRICEDDNLLDKYAVLPNQHGVFMRKSEIFLDDGSVNEILKDAAMYSENDVRKKMLFRGIMLDLPSNRIISLEYVAPAITAFVRNNNKFISKQNFEVRETFRNTSAWIRNNRKDSKVSKCFKELIENFHWFYDDEEIAESMAKSEQYDEVLKKYNVADINELANILASHSVVNAAESETISISKELLAQWGIISEEELRKALSKNVFGSAQIHHSKNSAEIFDYVKTILNRARNNIINYLYEHDDYAFDRENLQFIGNTIFRVRKLGYEIYIIARPSDFEQVILYYDTEIDLLEFDKECELWVENGVDPIPKKITLGRILKLTGVNKIPLRSLKDGD
;
A
#
# COMPACT_ATOMS: atom_id res chain seq x y z
N MET A 1 62.65 43.72 -38.86
CA MET A 1 62.60 44.60 -40.05
C MET A 1 62.28 46.01 -39.60
N PRO A 2 62.96 47.06 -40.11
CA PRO A 2 62.56 48.46 -39.90
C PRO A 2 61.10 48.69 -40.32
N ARG A 3 60.38 49.62 -39.66
CA ARG A 3 58.97 49.91 -39.98
C ARG A 3 58.79 51.18 -40.79
N ILE A 4 59.77 52.06 -40.80
CA ILE A 4 59.72 53.33 -41.54
C ILE A 4 60.88 53.36 -42.52
N PHE A 5 60.55 53.70 -43.76
CA PHE A 5 61.47 53.86 -44.89
C PHE A 5 61.32 55.26 -45.47
N CYS A 6 62.44 55.86 -45.79
CA CYS A 6 62.54 56.99 -46.70
C CYS A 6 63.24 56.46 -47.97
N ASP A 7 64.38 57.00 -48.38
CA ASP A 7 65.19 56.39 -49.45
C ASP A 7 65.83 55.06 -49.03
N PHE A 8 66.16 54.94 -47.75
CA PHE A 8 66.77 53.78 -47.12
C PHE A 8 66.00 53.44 -45.82
N PRO A 9 66.06 52.19 -45.34
CA PRO A 9 65.49 51.81 -44.04
C PRO A 9 66.05 52.65 -42.89
N LEU A 10 65.19 53.09 -41.97
CA LEU A 10 65.61 53.80 -40.76
C LEU A 10 65.92 52.80 -39.63
N LEU A 11 67.21 52.69 -39.28
CA LEU A 11 67.74 51.70 -38.33
C LEU A 11 67.41 52.12 -36.90
N GLY A 12 66.37 51.51 -36.32
CA GLY A 12 65.84 51.90 -35.01
C GLY A 12 64.31 51.98 -34.99
N THR A 13 63.67 51.84 -36.14
CA THR A 13 62.21 51.87 -36.29
C THR A 13 61.55 50.49 -36.26
N ASN A 14 62.29 49.42 -35.97
CA ASN A 14 61.78 48.03 -35.96
C ASN A 14 60.67 47.77 -34.92
N ASN A 15 60.62 48.59 -33.87
CA ASN A 15 59.64 48.57 -32.79
C ASN A 15 58.72 49.80 -32.83
N PHE A 16 58.61 50.49 -33.98
CA PHE A 16 57.59 51.51 -34.17
C PHE A 16 56.22 50.84 -34.30
N SER A 17 55.22 51.37 -33.59
CA SER A 17 53.92 50.71 -33.37
C SER A 17 52.96 50.95 -34.54
N PHE A 18 53.39 50.54 -35.74
CA PHE A 18 52.56 50.56 -36.93
C PHE A 18 52.40 49.15 -37.50
N PRO A 19 51.19 48.73 -37.91
CA PRO A 19 50.92 47.34 -38.29
C PRO A 19 51.73 46.87 -39.51
N ILE A 20 51.96 47.77 -40.46
CA ILE A 20 52.69 47.52 -41.71
C ILE A 20 53.97 48.37 -41.81
N VAL A 21 54.67 48.27 -42.94
CA VAL A 21 55.81 49.13 -43.22
C VAL A 21 55.31 50.39 -43.92
N ILE A 22 55.76 51.55 -43.47
CA ILE A 22 55.49 52.84 -44.12
C ILE A 22 56.72 53.25 -44.91
N ASN A 23 56.53 53.62 -46.17
CA ASN A 23 57.57 54.18 -47.02
C ASN A 23 57.13 55.53 -47.58
N SER A 24 57.92 56.57 -47.36
CA SER A 24 57.73 57.85 -48.02
C SER A 24 59.08 58.55 -48.24
N PRO A 25 59.42 58.92 -49.48
CA PRO A 25 60.64 59.69 -49.76
C PRO A 25 60.57 61.12 -49.19
N MET A 26 59.40 61.55 -48.69
CA MET A 26 59.17 62.86 -48.11
C MET A 26 59.29 62.87 -46.58
N PHE A 27 59.70 61.77 -45.95
CA PHE A 27 60.01 61.78 -44.53
C PHE A 27 61.32 62.51 -44.27
N ASN A 28 61.32 63.40 -43.27
CA ASN A 28 62.52 64.06 -42.77
C ASN A 28 63.12 63.20 -41.64
N PRO A 29 64.20 62.43 -41.86
CA PRO A 29 64.77 61.57 -40.82
C PRO A 29 65.55 62.36 -39.76
N THR A 30 65.74 61.77 -38.59
CA THR A 30 66.72 62.26 -37.61
C THR A 30 68.14 62.21 -38.18
N GLU A 31 69.07 63.03 -37.67
CA GLU A 31 70.49 63.01 -38.08
C GLU A 31 71.15 61.61 -37.96
N PRO A 32 70.97 60.85 -36.87
CA PRO A 32 71.44 59.45 -36.80
C PRO A 32 70.66 58.47 -37.69
N ARG A 33 69.60 58.92 -38.39
CA ARG A 33 68.72 58.14 -39.27
C ARG A 33 68.07 56.91 -38.59
N ASP A 34 67.74 57.07 -37.32
CA ASP A 34 67.13 56.05 -36.47
C ASP A 34 65.61 56.24 -36.26
N GLY A 35 65.04 57.33 -36.80
CA GLY A 35 63.64 57.69 -36.67
C GLY A 35 63.23 58.91 -37.48
N ILE A 36 62.01 59.38 -37.23
CA ILE A 36 61.44 60.61 -37.78
C ILE A 36 60.97 61.49 -36.60
N PRO A 37 61.37 62.76 -36.48
CA PRO A 37 60.85 63.61 -35.41
C PRO A 37 59.32 63.71 -35.52
N LEU A 38 58.64 63.31 -34.43
CA LEU A 38 57.20 63.42 -34.21
C LEU A 38 56.89 64.19 -32.92
N VAL A 39 57.90 64.81 -32.30
CA VAL A 39 57.77 65.70 -31.14
C VAL A 39 57.25 67.06 -31.55
N GLN A 40 56.33 67.64 -30.77
CA GLN A 40 55.72 68.92 -31.11
C GLN A 40 56.78 70.04 -31.08
N PRO A 41 57.07 70.70 -32.21
CA PRO A 41 58.00 71.82 -32.21
C PRO A 41 57.32 73.08 -31.64
N GLY A 42 58.08 73.97 -31.02
CA GLY A 42 57.59 75.29 -30.58
C GLY A 42 57.31 76.28 -31.73
N ARG A 43 57.38 75.85 -33.00
CA ARG A 43 57.11 76.63 -34.21
C ARG A 43 56.39 75.76 -35.24
N GLU A 44 55.29 76.25 -35.79
CA GLU A 44 54.52 75.59 -36.86
C GLU A 44 55.31 75.57 -38.19
N GLY A 45 55.17 74.47 -38.95
CA GLY A 45 55.72 74.31 -40.29
C GLY A 45 57.14 73.72 -40.37
N GLY A 46 57.58 72.99 -39.33
CA GLY A 46 58.87 72.30 -39.32
C GLY A 46 58.79 70.82 -39.74
N ASP A 47 59.95 70.16 -39.87
CA ASP A 47 60.10 68.75 -40.25
C ASP A 47 59.16 67.78 -39.49
N SER A 48 58.88 68.08 -38.22
CA SER A 48 57.98 67.29 -37.38
C SER A 48 56.52 67.38 -37.83
N ASP A 49 56.03 68.56 -38.22
CA ASP A 49 54.65 68.74 -38.70
C ASP A 49 54.45 68.04 -40.06
N GLU A 50 55.45 68.11 -40.94
CA GLU A 50 55.45 67.36 -42.20
C GLU A 50 55.41 65.85 -41.96
N ASN A 51 56.26 65.33 -41.08
CA ASN A 51 56.27 63.92 -40.70
C ASN A 51 54.93 63.48 -40.08
N ARG A 52 54.36 64.27 -39.16
CA ARG A 52 53.04 64.00 -38.55
C ARG A 52 51.94 63.93 -39.61
N ASN A 53 51.91 64.86 -40.56
CA ASN A 53 50.96 64.84 -41.69
C ASN A 53 51.11 63.58 -42.56
N ARG A 54 52.34 63.16 -42.85
CA ARG A 54 52.61 61.92 -43.60
C ARG A 54 52.18 60.67 -42.86
N ILE A 55 52.32 60.64 -41.53
CA ILE A 55 51.79 59.56 -40.71
C ILE A 55 50.26 59.52 -40.75
N ILE A 56 49.57 60.67 -40.67
CA ILE A 56 48.11 60.74 -40.79
C ILE A 56 47.65 60.21 -42.16
N GLU A 57 48.35 60.59 -43.24
CA GLU A 57 48.11 60.04 -44.58
C GLU A 57 48.32 58.53 -44.63
N ALA A 58 49.39 58.02 -43.98
CA ALA A 58 49.64 56.58 -43.89
C ALA A 58 48.55 55.82 -43.12
N ILE A 59 47.96 56.42 -42.08
CA ILE A 59 46.81 55.84 -41.36
C ILE A 59 45.60 55.73 -42.30
N ALA A 60 45.27 56.79 -43.04
CA ALA A 60 44.16 56.77 -44.01
C ALA A 60 44.37 55.72 -45.12
N LEU A 61 45.60 55.58 -45.62
CA LEU A 61 45.97 54.55 -46.59
C LEU A 61 45.88 53.15 -46.00
N TYR A 62 46.32 52.96 -44.75
CA TYR A 62 46.20 51.67 -44.04
C TYR A 62 44.74 51.26 -43.88
N ASN A 63 43.86 52.17 -43.45
CA ASN A 63 42.43 51.89 -43.29
C ASN A 63 41.81 51.47 -44.63
N THR A 64 42.09 52.23 -45.70
CA THR A 64 41.63 51.91 -47.06
C THR A 64 42.13 50.54 -47.54
N MET A 65 43.39 50.21 -47.22
CA MET A 65 43.99 48.92 -47.54
C MET A 65 43.30 47.77 -46.79
N LEU A 66 43.05 47.95 -45.49
CA LEU A 66 42.38 46.95 -44.67
C LEU A 66 40.96 46.69 -45.17
N ASP A 67 40.19 47.75 -45.46
CA ASP A 67 38.83 47.67 -45.99
C ASP A 67 38.79 46.94 -47.33
N TYR A 68 39.76 47.24 -48.20
CA TYR A 68 39.90 46.56 -49.49
C TYR A 68 40.18 45.07 -49.31
N PHE A 69 41.12 44.70 -48.44
CA PHE A 69 41.44 43.29 -48.18
C PHE A 69 40.28 42.53 -47.54
N ALA A 70 39.57 43.16 -46.60
CA ALA A 70 38.35 42.62 -46.00
C ALA A 70 37.27 42.35 -47.07
N THR A 71 36.97 43.35 -47.91
CA THR A 71 35.96 43.25 -48.97
C THR A 71 36.31 42.18 -50.03
N LYS A 72 37.60 41.96 -50.28
CA LYS A 72 38.07 40.96 -51.24
C LYS A 72 38.25 39.55 -50.65
N GLY A 73 38.03 39.37 -49.34
CA GLY A 73 38.15 38.07 -48.68
C GLY A 73 39.59 37.54 -48.64
N TYR A 74 40.58 38.41 -48.44
CA TYR A 74 41.96 37.98 -48.25
C TYR A 74 42.10 37.17 -46.95
N LYS A 75 43.01 36.19 -46.96
CA LYS A 75 43.34 35.36 -45.80
C LYS A 75 44.49 35.94 -44.99
N ASP A 76 44.70 35.41 -43.80
CA ASP A 76 45.85 35.69 -42.92
C ASP A 76 45.99 37.16 -42.52
N LEU A 77 44.87 37.88 -42.40
CA LEU A 77 44.81 39.30 -42.05
C LEU A 77 45.34 39.59 -40.65
N TYR A 78 45.46 38.57 -39.79
CA TYR A 78 46.16 38.67 -38.51
C TYR A 78 47.61 39.18 -38.67
N ASN A 79 48.25 39.05 -39.84
CA ASN A 79 49.61 39.55 -40.07
C ASN A 79 49.71 41.08 -40.22
N ILE A 80 48.60 41.76 -40.54
CA ILE A 80 48.58 43.19 -40.85
C ILE A 80 47.86 44.04 -39.80
N VAL A 81 47.42 43.44 -38.68
CA VAL A 81 46.75 44.14 -37.57
C VAL A 81 47.62 44.26 -36.32
N ARG A 82 48.87 43.81 -36.40
CA ARG A 82 49.76 43.72 -35.24
C ARG A 82 50.29 45.09 -34.81
N ILE A 83 49.78 45.58 -33.69
CA ILE A 83 50.25 46.81 -33.03
C ILE A 83 51.05 46.42 -31.79
N SER A 84 52.36 46.72 -31.79
CA SER A 84 53.21 46.52 -30.61
C SER A 84 53.04 47.66 -29.61
N GLU A 85 53.46 47.43 -28.36
CA GLU A 85 53.63 48.52 -27.40
C GLU A 85 54.71 49.51 -27.90
N GLN A 86 54.42 50.80 -27.78
CA GLN A 86 55.31 51.85 -28.27
C GLN A 86 56.42 52.14 -27.24
N PRO A 87 57.70 51.80 -27.53
CA PRO A 87 58.80 52.16 -26.65
C PRO A 87 59.01 53.68 -26.63
N GLN A 88 59.47 54.17 -25.48
CA GLN A 88 59.92 55.55 -25.35
C GLN A 88 61.12 55.80 -26.27
N LYS A 89 61.02 56.88 -27.06
CA LYS A 89 62.09 57.36 -27.92
C LYS A 89 62.14 58.87 -27.86
N TYR A 90 63.35 59.43 -27.94
CA TYR A 90 63.56 60.88 -27.85
C TYR A 90 62.88 61.67 -28.98
N TRP A 91 62.59 61.02 -30.11
CA TRP A 91 61.95 61.62 -31.28
C TRP A 91 60.43 61.42 -31.31
N LEU A 92 59.84 60.77 -30.30
CA LEU A 92 58.41 60.51 -30.21
C LEU A 92 57.74 61.33 -29.11
N ASP A 93 56.57 61.87 -29.44
CA ASP A 93 55.59 62.37 -28.49
C ASP A 93 54.63 61.23 -28.14
N ALA A 94 54.70 60.74 -26.90
CA ALA A 94 53.95 59.56 -26.48
C ALA A 94 52.43 59.78 -26.53
N ASP A 95 51.96 60.96 -26.11
CA ASP A 95 50.54 61.31 -26.10
C ASP A 95 50.00 61.43 -27.53
N TRP A 96 50.77 62.06 -28.42
CA TRP A 96 50.40 62.17 -29.82
C TRP A 96 50.35 60.80 -30.51
N VAL A 97 51.34 59.94 -30.28
CA VAL A 97 51.33 58.59 -30.89
C VAL A 97 50.16 57.77 -30.39
N GLU A 98 49.84 57.82 -29.09
CA GLU A 98 48.71 57.08 -28.56
C GLU A 98 47.38 57.60 -29.15
N GLN A 99 47.13 58.90 -29.06
CA GLN A 99 45.84 59.50 -29.42
C GLN A 99 45.59 59.60 -30.94
N VAL A 100 46.63 59.89 -31.72
CA VAL A 100 46.50 60.19 -33.16
C VAL A 100 46.88 59.02 -34.04
N LEU A 101 47.79 58.13 -33.59
CA LEU A 101 48.23 56.97 -34.36
C LEU A 101 47.60 55.67 -33.86
N ILE A 102 47.78 55.31 -32.59
CA ILE A 102 47.42 53.99 -32.09
C ILE A 102 45.90 53.84 -31.95
N GLN A 103 45.23 54.78 -31.28
CA GLN A 103 43.79 54.69 -31.03
C GLN A 103 42.96 54.68 -32.32
N PRO A 104 43.21 55.53 -33.34
CA PRO A 104 42.44 55.50 -34.59
C PRO A 104 42.62 54.20 -35.39
N ILE A 105 43.84 53.63 -35.40
CA ILE A 105 44.10 52.34 -36.05
C ILE A 105 43.38 51.22 -35.28
N LYS A 106 43.47 51.21 -33.94
CA LYS A 106 42.76 50.23 -33.10
C LYS A 106 41.25 50.28 -33.35
N GLU A 107 40.66 51.47 -33.40
CA GLU A 107 39.22 51.66 -33.63
C GLU A 107 38.77 51.17 -35.01
N HIS A 108 39.57 51.47 -36.05
CA HIS A 108 39.29 50.96 -37.39
C HIS A 108 39.36 49.42 -37.45
N ILE A 109 40.37 48.82 -36.82
CA ILE A 109 40.49 47.35 -36.71
C ILE A 109 39.31 46.76 -35.92
N ARG A 110 38.82 47.42 -34.87
CA ARG A 110 37.70 46.90 -34.05
C ARG A 110 36.39 46.77 -34.82
N THR A 111 36.13 47.73 -35.71
CA THR A 111 34.87 47.89 -36.43
C THR A 111 34.89 47.23 -37.82
N THR A 112 36.06 47.02 -38.41
CA THR A 112 36.17 46.36 -39.72
C THR A 112 35.76 44.89 -39.63
N THR A 113 34.90 44.43 -40.54
CA THR A 113 34.44 43.04 -40.64
C THR A 113 35.41 42.22 -41.48
N PHE A 114 36.32 41.45 -40.84
CA PHE A 114 37.35 40.69 -41.56
C PHE A 114 37.81 39.39 -40.89
N ILE A 115 37.34 39.09 -39.67
CA ILE A 115 37.69 37.86 -38.96
C ILE A 115 36.62 36.81 -39.28
N HIS A 116 37.03 35.62 -39.70
CA HIS A 116 36.07 34.55 -39.96
C HIS A 116 35.80 33.76 -38.68
N ASN A 117 34.53 33.59 -38.34
CA ASN A 117 34.13 32.72 -37.24
C ASN A 117 34.27 31.23 -37.65
N SER A 118 33.94 30.32 -36.73
CA SER A 118 34.04 28.88 -36.96
C SER A 118 32.99 28.33 -37.93
N LEU A 119 31.95 29.09 -38.24
CA LEU A 119 30.96 28.79 -39.28
C LEU A 119 31.39 29.31 -40.66
N GLY A 120 32.39 30.17 -40.72
CA GLY A 120 32.92 30.80 -41.94
C GLY A 120 32.33 32.18 -42.24
N ASP A 121 31.50 32.74 -41.36
CA ASP A 121 30.96 34.09 -41.52
C ASP A 121 32.02 35.13 -41.15
N ALA A 122 32.06 36.23 -41.90
CA ALA A 122 32.95 37.35 -41.60
C ALA A 122 32.32 38.23 -40.51
N CYS A 123 33.11 38.52 -39.48
CA CYS A 123 32.73 39.28 -38.30
C CYS A 123 33.77 40.37 -38.01
N SER A 124 33.34 41.45 -37.36
CA SER A 124 34.22 42.42 -36.70
C SER A 124 34.61 41.93 -35.31
N LEU A 125 35.51 42.64 -34.63
CA LEU A 125 35.80 42.35 -33.21
C LEU A 125 34.61 42.73 -32.32
N TYR A 126 33.98 43.86 -32.63
CA TYR A 126 32.84 44.40 -31.91
C TYR A 126 31.75 44.82 -32.89
N ASP A 127 30.49 44.69 -32.46
CA ASP A 127 29.35 45.21 -33.21
C ASP A 127 29.21 46.74 -33.04
N ASP A 128 28.22 47.32 -33.73
CA ASP A 128 27.90 48.76 -33.66
C ASP A 128 27.50 49.21 -32.24
N CYS A 129 27.14 48.29 -31.35
CA CYS A 129 26.77 48.53 -29.96
C CYS A 129 27.97 48.38 -29.00
N GLY A 130 29.16 48.05 -29.51
CA GLY A 130 30.36 47.82 -28.71
C GLY A 130 30.38 46.47 -27.98
N THR A 131 29.50 45.52 -28.33
CA THR A 131 29.52 44.17 -27.79
C THR A 131 30.45 43.27 -28.61
N PRO A 132 31.21 42.35 -27.98
CA PRO A 132 32.10 41.46 -28.72
C PRO A 132 31.31 40.58 -29.69
N SER A 133 31.60 40.71 -30.99
CA SER A 133 31.03 39.83 -32.03
C SER A 133 31.81 38.52 -32.14
N ILE A 134 33.09 38.54 -31.80
CA ILE A 134 33.97 37.38 -31.80
C ILE A 134 34.88 37.39 -30.58
N PHE A 135 35.17 36.19 -30.08
CA PHE A 135 35.95 35.97 -28.88
C PHE A 135 37.39 35.60 -29.22
N ILE A 136 38.32 36.33 -28.60
CA ILE A 136 39.75 36.09 -28.70
C ILE A 136 40.21 35.47 -27.37
N MET A 137 40.78 34.27 -27.47
CA MET A 137 41.20 33.50 -26.31
C MET A 137 42.20 34.27 -25.46
N LYS A 138 42.07 34.25 -24.13
CA LYS A 138 42.93 35.02 -23.21
C LYS A 138 43.78 34.17 -22.28
N ASP A 139 43.51 32.86 -22.18
CA ASP A 139 44.24 31.97 -21.28
C ASP A 139 45.75 31.99 -21.60
N GLU A 140 46.59 31.90 -20.57
CA GLU A 140 48.04 32.12 -20.69
C GLU A 140 48.73 31.10 -21.59
N THR A 141 48.34 29.82 -21.52
CA THR A 141 49.01 28.74 -22.25
C THR A 141 48.27 28.39 -23.55
N PRO A 142 49.01 28.06 -24.63
CA PRO A 142 48.40 27.57 -25.89
C PRO A 142 47.56 26.30 -25.71
N GLU A 143 47.86 25.50 -24.68
CA GLU A 143 47.07 24.32 -24.37
C GLU A 143 45.70 24.69 -23.78
N PHE A 144 45.66 25.60 -22.80
CA PHE A 144 44.40 26.08 -22.23
C PHE A 144 43.55 26.78 -23.26
N ARG A 145 44.14 27.67 -24.08
CA ARG A 145 43.41 28.33 -25.17
C ARG A 145 42.75 27.34 -26.12
N ARG A 146 43.47 26.30 -26.55
CA ARG A 146 42.92 25.27 -27.46
C ARG A 146 41.81 24.45 -26.80
N LYS A 147 41.95 24.08 -25.52
CA LYS A 147 40.91 23.31 -24.80
C LYS A 147 39.67 24.16 -24.53
N ALA A 148 39.85 25.39 -24.05
CA ALA A 148 38.76 26.33 -23.83
C ALA A 148 38.03 26.66 -25.13
N TRP A 149 38.76 26.92 -26.22
CA TRP A 149 38.18 27.10 -27.55
C TRP A 149 37.37 25.87 -28.00
N ALA A 150 37.92 24.66 -27.82
CA ALA A 150 37.24 23.43 -28.27
C ALA A 150 35.88 23.22 -27.57
N LEU A 151 35.79 23.54 -26.28
CA LEU A 151 34.54 23.49 -25.53
C LEU A 151 33.60 24.62 -25.94
N SER A 152 34.11 25.85 -26.02
CA SER A 152 33.32 27.06 -26.32
C SER A 152 32.75 27.05 -27.73
N ASN A 153 33.49 26.52 -28.71
CA ASN A 153 33.03 26.37 -30.09
C ASN A 153 31.84 25.40 -30.23
N ARG A 154 31.65 24.47 -29.28
CA ARG A 154 30.45 23.62 -29.28
C ARG A 154 29.21 24.35 -28.77
N LEU A 155 29.40 25.34 -27.91
CA LEU A 155 28.33 26.12 -27.29
C LEU A 155 27.93 27.34 -28.13
N MET A 156 28.92 28.02 -28.71
CA MET A 156 28.75 29.30 -29.41
C MET A 156 29.69 29.42 -30.63
N PRO A 157 29.54 28.56 -31.66
CA PRO A 157 30.45 28.53 -32.80
C PRO A 157 30.49 29.85 -33.59
N ALA A 158 29.38 30.60 -33.62
CA ALA A 158 29.27 31.87 -34.33
C ALA A 158 30.18 32.97 -33.74
N MET A 159 30.58 32.85 -32.46
CA MET A 159 31.42 33.82 -31.76
C MET A 159 32.86 33.34 -31.61
N MET A 160 33.23 32.18 -32.13
CA MET A 160 34.59 31.62 -32.00
C MET A 160 35.39 31.77 -33.29
N THR A 161 36.66 32.17 -33.18
CA THR A 161 37.63 32.16 -34.29
C THR A 161 37.88 30.76 -34.85
N GLN A 162 38.48 30.65 -36.04
CA GLN A 162 38.89 29.36 -36.58
C GLN A 162 39.98 28.70 -35.73
N LYS A 163 39.93 27.36 -35.63
CA LYS A 163 40.83 26.56 -34.77
C LYS A 163 42.32 26.83 -35.02
N ASP A 164 42.71 26.95 -36.28
CA ASP A 164 44.12 27.10 -36.66
C ASP A 164 44.60 28.55 -36.50
N GLU A 165 43.68 29.50 -36.27
CA GLU A 165 43.98 30.92 -36.13
C GLU A 165 44.07 31.40 -34.68
N ILE A 166 43.71 30.56 -33.69
CA ILE A 166 43.68 30.92 -32.26
C ILE A 166 44.98 31.62 -31.82
N GLU A 167 46.12 31.01 -32.13
CA GLU A 167 47.44 31.50 -31.74
C GLU A 167 47.86 32.72 -32.56
N HIS A 168 47.40 32.82 -33.81
CA HIS A 168 47.68 33.96 -34.66
C HIS A 168 46.97 35.21 -34.14
N TRP A 169 45.67 35.13 -33.85
CA TRP A 169 44.92 36.24 -33.28
C TRP A 169 45.40 36.63 -31.88
N TYR A 170 45.73 35.65 -31.03
CA TYR A 170 46.30 35.91 -29.70
C TYR A 170 47.58 36.78 -29.76
N ASN A 171 48.47 36.48 -30.70
CA ASN A 171 49.77 37.15 -30.84
C ASN A 171 49.70 38.46 -31.63
N SER A 172 48.70 38.62 -32.49
CA SER A 172 48.57 39.80 -33.34
C SER A 172 47.78 40.92 -32.67
N LEU A 173 46.73 40.60 -31.92
CA LEU A 173 45.89 41.60 -31.26
C LEU A 173 46.48 42.01 -29.90
N TRP A 174 46.13 43.23 -29.46
CA TRP A 174 46.53 43.77 -28.17
C TRP A 174 45.77 43.10 -27.00
N ILE A 175 46.27 43.27 -25.77
CA ILE A 175 45.79 42.50 -24.61
C ILE A 175 44.30 42.76 -24.33
N GLU A 176 43.82 43.96 -24.58
CA GLU A 176 42.43 44.38 -24.37
C GLU A 176 41.44 43.67 -25.32
N CYS A 177 41.90 43.13 -26.45
CA CYS A 177 41.07 42.29 -27.33
C CYS A 177 40.89 40.86 -26.79
N ARG A 178 41.77 40.39 -25.90
CA ARG A 178 41.75 39.02 -25.36
C ARG A 178 40.69 38.93 -24.26
N ASN A 179 39.46 38.68 -24.69
CA ASN A 179 38.27 38.86 -23.87
C ASN A 179 37.65 37.57 -23.34
N PHE A 180 38.06 36.39 -23.83
CA PHE A 180 37.39 35.14 -23.48
C PHE A 180 38.36 34.03 -23.07
N GLY A 181 38.05 33.27 -22.02
CA GLY A 181 38.84 32.15 -21.53
C GLY A 181 38.01 31.16 -20.73
N ILE A 182 38.67 30.29 -19.96
CA ILE A 182 37.97 29.26 -19.17
C ILE A 182 36.96 29.87 -18.19
N ILE A 183 37.32 30.97 -17.53
CA ILE A 183 36.46 31.65 -16.54
C ILE A 183 35.20 32.22 -17.18
N ASP A 184 35.30 32.76 -18.40
CA ASP A 184 34.13 33.32 -19.09
C ASP A 184 33.22 32.19 -19.60
N LEU A 185 33.80 31.10 -20.09
CA LEU A 185 33.03 29.89 -20.42
C LEU A 185 32.26 29.34 -19.22
N ILE A 186 32.87 29.37 -18.03
CA ILE A 186 32.18 28.97 -16.79
C ILE A 186 30.98 29.87 -16.52
N LYS A 187 31.12 31.19 -16.67
CA LYS A 187 30.00 32.14 -16.48
C LYS A 187 28.88 31.90 -17.49
N GLU A 188 29.19 31.62 -18.74
CA GLU A 188 28.20 31.28 -19.78
C GLU A 188 27.41 30.01 -19.43
N VAL A 189 28.06 29.02 -18.81
CA VAL A 189 27.37 27.80 -18.32
C VAL A 189 26.53 28.10 -17.08
N GLU A 190 27.01 28.93 -16.16
CA GLU A 190 26.21 29.39 -15.01
C GLU A 190 24.95 30.14 -15.44
N GLU A 191 25.03 30.94 -16.50
CA GLU A 191 23.87 31.63 -17.09
C GLU A 191 22.83 30.68 -17.71
N CYS A 192 23.22 29.44 -18.05
CA CYS A 192 22.25 28.43 -18.47
C CYS A 192 21.38 27.94 -17.30
N GLY A 193 21.89 27.99 -16.07
CA GLY A 193 21.17 27.62 -14.84
C GLY A 193 20.96 26.12 -14.62
N ASP A 194 20.67 25.37 -15.68
CA ASP A 194 20.36 23.94 -15.61
C ASP A 194 20.87 23.15 -16.84
N LEU A 195 20.93 21.83 -16.68
CA LEU A 195 21.40 20.89 -17.69
C LEU A 195 20.48 20.84 -18.92
N THR A 196 19.18 21.08 -18.77
CA THR A 196 18.21 21.04 -19.88
C THR A 196 18.47 22.22 -20.83
N THR A 197 18.64 23.41 -20.28
CA THR A 197 18.98 24.64 -21.01
C THR A 197 20.34 24.50 -21.69
N LEU A 198 21.34 23.93 -21.00
CA LEU A 198 22.63 23.62 -21.60
C LEU A 198 22.49 22.62 -22.77
N ASN A 199 21.70 21.57 -22.59
CA ASN A 199 21.46 20.56 -23.61
C ASN A 199 20.73 21.10 -24.84
N ASN A 200 19.89 22.12 -24.69
CA ASN A 200 19.23 22.79 -25.81
C ASN A 200 20.20 23.66 -26.63
N ARG A 201 21.25 24.21 -26.00
CA ARG A 201 22.29 24.99 -26.69
C ARG A 201 23.35 24.10 -27.34
N LEU A 202 23.63 22.94 -26.76
CA LEU A 202 24.62 22.00 -27.27
C LEU A 202 24.00 21.03 -28.30
N SER A 203 24.72 20.77 -29.39
CA SER A 203 24.35 19.72 -30.35
C SER A 203 24.95 18.35 -30.02
N CYS A 204 25.54 18.20 -28.82
CA CYS A 204 26.27 17.00 -28.40
C CYS A 204 25.85 16.55 -27.01
N ASP A 205 26.39 15.41 -26.55
CA ASP A 205 26.21 14.93 -25.19
C ASP A 205 26.69 15.98 -24.18
N SER A 206 25.72 16.62 -23.52
CA SER A 206 25.93 17.70 -22.56
C SER A 206 26.67 17.22 -21.31
N ILE A 207 26.42 16.00 -20.85
CA ILE A 207 27.11 15.44 -19.68
C ILE A 207 28.57 15.17 -19.98
N LYS A 208 28.87 14.57 -21.14
CA LYS A 208 30.26 14.34 -21.55
C LYS A 208 31.01 15.67 -21.70
N TRP A 209 30.40 16.64 -22.37
CA TRP A 209 30.97 17.97 -22.53
C TRP A 209 31.20 18.67 -21.19
N LEU A 210 30.25 18.54 -20.26
CA LEU A 210 30.35 19.12 -18.93
C LEU A 210 31.46 18.46 -18.11
N ASN A 211 31.62 17.14 -18.20
CA ASN A 211 32.75 16.42 -17.60
C ASN A 211 34.11 16.91 -18.14
N ASP A 212 34.21 17.17 -19.45
CA ASP A 212 35.42 17.74 -20.05
C ASP A 212 35.69 19.15 -19.50
N LEU A 213 34.67 19.99 -19.33
CA LEU A 213 34.80 21.32 -18.72
C LEU A 213 35.21 21.25 -17.25
N ILE A 214 34.55 20.40 -16.47
CA ILE A 214 34.86 20.15 -15.05
C ILE A 214 36.31 19.67 -14.92
N SER A 215 36.74 18.74 -15.78
CA SER A 215 38.13 18.28 -15.79
C SER A 215 39.10 19.42 -16.09
N LEU A 216 38.79 20.29 -17.06
CA LEU A 216 39.64 21.40 -17.44
C LEU A 216 39.79 22.43 -16.31
N PHE A 217 38.67 22.76 -15.65
CA PHE A 217 38.62 23.75 -14.57
C PHE A 217 39.23 23.21 -13.27
N TYR A 218 38.82 22.02 -12.81
CA TYR A 218 39.22 21.50 -11.51
C TYR A 218 40.58 20.78 -11.50
N HIS A 219 41.08 20.29 -12.64
CA HIS A 219 42.43 19.70 -12.69
C HIS A 219 43.54 20.72 -12.35
N ASN A 220 43.31 22.02 -12.60
CA ASN A 220 44.25 23.10 -12.33
C ASN A 220 43.67 24.13 -11.32
N SER A 221 42.85 23.63 -10.41
CA SER A 221 41.90 24.38 -9.58
C SER A 221 42.47 25.55 -8.80
N SER A 222 43.71 25.49 -8.29
CA SER A 222 44.22 26.50 -7.36
C SER A 222 44.33 27.91 -7.96
N LYS A 223 44.65 28.03 -9.25
CA LYS A 223 44.77 29.35 -9.91
C LYS A 223 43.42 29.86 -10.40
N LEU A 224 42.65 29.03 -11.09
CA LEU A 224 41.35 29.43 -11.65
C LEU A 224 40.30 29.71 -10.57
N ILE A 225 40.28 28.94 -9.48
CA ILE A 225 39.37 29.21 -8.35
C ILE A 225 39.80 30.49 -7.62
N ALA A 226 41.11 30.76 -7.48
CA ALA A 226 41.57 32.01 -6.90
C ALA A 226 41.18 33.22 -7.75
N GLU A 227 41.17 33.11 -9.08
CA GLU A 227 40.70 34.16 -9.99
C GLU A 227 39.18 34.37 -9.94
N LEU A 228 38.38 33.33 -9.68
CA LEU A 228 36.93 33.45 -9.49
C LEU A 228 36.52 33.89 -8.08
N GLU A 229 37.39 33.73 -7.09
CA GLU A 229 37.15 33.95 -5.65
C GLU A 229 35.97 33.13 -5.06
N ARG A 230 35.43 32.16 -5.80
CA ARG A 230 34.30 31.31 -5.41
C ARG A 230 34.26 29.99 -6.18
N ASN A 231 33.43 29.05 -5.69
CA ASN A 231 33.06 27.89 -6.48
C ASN A 231 32.01 28.26 -7.54
N PRO A 232 32.18 27.84 -8.80
CA PRO A 232 31.18 28.05 -9.84
C PRO A 232 29.99 27.09 -9.70
N SER A 233 28.80 27.58 -10.04
CA SER A 233 27.55 26.82 -10.06
C SER A 233 27.38 26.12 -11.40
N ILE A 234 28.16 25.06 -11.60
CA ILE A 234 28.17 24.27 -12.86
C ILE A 234 27.97 22.77 -12.62
N LEU A 235 27.79 22.34 -11.37
CA LEU A 235 27.64 20.94 -11.02
C LEU A 235 26.16 20.60 -10.93
N PRO A 236 25.60 19.76 -11.81
CA PRO A 236 24.19 19.46 -11.82
C PRO A 236 23.82 18.56 -10.63
N ASN A 237 22.74 18.93 -9.94
CA ASN A 237 22.08 18.03 -9.01
C ASN A 237 21.35 16.89 -9.77
N GLN A 238 20.66 16.00 -9.07
CA GLN A 238 19.96 14.87 -9.71
C GLN A 238 18.71 15.29 -10.51
N TYR A 239 18.26 16.55 -10.41
CA TYR A 239 17.25 17.15 -11.30
C TYR A 239 17.85 17.89 -12.50
N GLY A 240 19.17 18.14 -12.48
CA GLY A 240 19.90 18.87 -13.51
C GLY A 240 20.15 20.34 -13.20
N ASP A 241 19.74 20.87 -12.05
CA ASP A 241 20.01 22.27 -11.67
C ASP A 241 21.47 22.43 -11.27
N PHE A 242 22.13 23.49 -11.74
CA PHE A 242 23.53 23.71 -11.43
C PHE A 242 23.73 24.33 -10.04
N LEU A 243 24.60 23.69 -9.26
CA LEU A 243 24.99 24.10 -7.92
C LEU A 243 26.50 24.24 -7.80
N PRO A 244 26.98 25.03 -6.82
CA PRO A 244 28.39 25.13 -6.52
C PRO A 244 28.88 23.93 -5.69
N LEU A 245 30.18 23.66 -5.76
CA LEU A 245 30.85 22.53 -5.10
C LEU A 245 30.57 22.42 -3.60
N ASP A 246 30.45 23.55 -2.90
CA ASP A 246 30.20 23.61 -1.45
C ASP A 246 28.74 23.33 -1.05
N LYS A 247 27.79 23.30 -2.00
CA LYS A 247 26.37 23.05 -1.75
C LYS A 247 25.89 21.68 -2.24
N ILE A 248 26.73 20.95 -2.96
CA ILE A 248 26.40 19.67 -3.56
C ILE A 248 27.16 18.52 -2.88
N TYR A 249 26.55 17.34 -2.86
CA TYR A 249 27.10 16.16 -2.20
C TYR A 249 27.26 14.99 -3.17
N ALA A 250 28.34 14.25 -3.03
CA ALA A 250 28.47 12.95 -3.67
C ALA A 250 27.58 11.93 -2.95
N GLU A 251 26.78 11.20 -3.72
CA GLU A 251 26.02 10.07 -3.17
C GLU A 251 26.94 8.91 -2.81
N ASN A 252 26.79 8.38 -1.59
CA ASN A 252 27.41 7.14 -1.14
C ASN A 252 26.36 6.15 -0.62
N ASN A 253 25.93 5.23 -1.50
CA ASN A 253 25.07 4.08 -1.20
C ASN A 253 23.72 4.42 -0.52
N ILE A 254 23.07 5.53 -0.87
CA ILE A 254 21.75 5.87 -0.31
C ILE A 254 20.66 5.01 -0.95
N GLY A 255 20.66 4.91 -2.29
CA GLY A 255 19.64 4.16 -3.03
C GLY A 255 18.29 4.89 -3.12
N GLU A 256 17.54 4.64 -4.19
CA GLU A 256 16.33 5.41 -4.53
C GLU A 256 15.23 5.30 -3.48
N THR A 257 15.05 4.13 -2.86
CA THR A 257 14.01 3.90 -1.85
C THR A 257 14.12 4.87 -0.67
N TYR A 258 15.34 5.19 -0.21
CA TYR A 258 15.51 6.13 0.89
C TYR A 258 15.32 7.58 0.48
N LYS A 259 15.64 7.93 -0.78
CA LYS A 259 15.37 9.26 -1.34
C LYS A 259 13.86 9.49 -1.46
N ASP A 260 13.11 8.49 -1.88
CA ASP A 260 11.65 8.58 -1.99
C ASP A 260 10.99 8.72 -0.62
N ILE A 261 11.43 7.93 0.36
CA ILE A 261 10.97 8.04 1.75
C ILE A 261 11.26 9.43 2.33
N ALA A 262 12.45 9.97 2.05
CA ALA A 262 12.81 11.31 2.48
C ALA A 262 11.95 12.39 1.84
N LEU A 263 11.62 12.25 0.56
CA LEU A 263 10.74 13.18 -0.13
C LEU A 263 9.34 13.21 0.52
N ILE A 264 8.81 12.06 0.95
CA ILE A 264 7.54 11.98 1.71
C ILE A 264 7.64 12.72 3.06
N ALA A 265 8.82 12.68 3.68
CA ALA A 265 9.13 13.44 4.90
C ALA A 265 9.41 14.93 4.65
N GLY A 266 9.32 15.40 3.39
CA GLY A 266 9.58 16.78 2.99
C GLY A 266 11.07 17.13 2.82
N ILE A 267 11.94 16.11 2.73
CA ILE A 267 13.38 16.28 2.55
C ILE A 267 13.76 15.79 1.16
N ASP A 268 14.15 16.71 0.27
CA ASP A 268 14.60 16.35 -1.06
C ASP A 268 16.13 16.25 -1.13
N PHE A 269 16.65 15.02 -1.06
CA PHE A 269 18.08 14.78 -1.25
C PHE A 269 18.52 14.97 -2.71
N ARG A 270 17.63 14.81 -3.70
CA ARG A 270 17.98 14.91 -5.14
C ARG A 270 18.35 16.34 -5.52
N GLU A 271 17.79 17.33 -4.83
CA GLU A 271 18.16 18.75 -4.99
C GLU A 271 19.62 19.04 -4.61
N ARG A 272 20.22 18.21 -3.74
CA ARG A 272 21.57 18.46 -3.17
C ARG A 272 22.59 17.39 -3.53
N LEU A 273 22.17 16.28 -4.15
CA LEU A 273 23.05 15.23 -4.61
C LEU A 273 23.53 15.50 -6.03
N LEU A 274 24.82 15.29 -6.28
CA LEU A 274 25.41 15.34 -7.62
C LEU A 274 24.79 14.30 -8.55
N ASP A 275 24.53 14.69 -9.79
CA ASP A 275 24.16 13.75 -10.84
C ASP A 275 25.21 12.64 -10.97
N ASN A 276 24.77 11.38 -10.89
CA ASN A 276 25.67 10.22 -10.88
C ASN A 276 26.45 10.03 -12.20
N ARG A 277 26.08 10.74 -13.27
CA ARG A 277 26.79 10.73 -14.56
C ARG A 277 27.98 11.70 -14.60
N VAL A 278 28.12 12.59 -13.61
CA VAL A 278 29.24 13.53 -13.51
C VAL A 278 30.45 12.85 -12.84
N SER A 279 31.64 13.03 -13.41
CA SER A 279 32.87 12.49 -12.88
C SER A 279 33.30 13.20 -11.60
N ARG A 280 33.64 12.41 -10.58
CA ARG A 280 34.07 12.90 -9.26
C ARG A 280 35.60 13.01 -9.13
N GLU A 281 36.35 12.51 -10.11
CA GLU A 281 37.82 12.35 -10.04
C GLU A 281 38.57 13.65 -9.73
N TYR A 282 38.07 14.78 -10.22
CA TYR A 282 38.71 16.09 -10.09
C TYR A 282 38.09 16.99 -9.01
N LEU A 283 36.98 16.58 -8.39
CA LEU A 283 36.22 17.39 -7.43
C LEU A 283 36.78 17.26 -6.00
N GLN A 284 37.96 17.82 -5.77
CA GLN A 284 38.59 17.82 -4.45
C GLN A 284 37.75 18.61 -3.44
N GLY A 285 37.48 18.01 -2.26
CA GLY A 285 36.68 18.64 -1.21
C GLY A 285 35.17 18.41 -1.31
N LEU A 286 34.70 17.66 -2.31
CA LEU A 286 33.31 17.25 -2.41
C LEU A 286 32.91 16.39 -1.20
N GLN A 287 31.91 16.85 -0.45
CA GLN A 287 31.40 16.11 0.71
C GLN A 287 30.55 14.93 0.26
N GLU A 288 30.60 13.83 1.00
CA GLU A 288 29.75 12.67 0.75
C GLU A 288 28.52 12.69 1.68
N LEU A 289 27.37 12.34 1.11
CA LEU A 289 26.16 12.06 1.87
C LEU A 289 25.90 10.55 1.81
N ASN A 290 25.83 9.94 2.98
CA ASN A 290 25.62 8.50 3.13
C ASN A 290 24.33 8.20 3.90
N LEU A 291 23.98 6.92 4.00
CA LEU A 291 22.78 6.48 4.72
C LEU A 291 22.69 6.95 6.18
N LYS A 292 23.81 7.14 6.90
CA LYS A 292 23.76 7.64 8.29
C LYS A 292 23.28 9.09 8.34
N ASN A 293 23.69 9.93 7.38
CA ASN A 293 23.19 11.30 7.26
C ASN A 293 21.69 11.30 6.96
N VAL A 294 21.26 10.46 6.01
CA VAL A 294 19.84 10.30 5.67
C VAL A 294 19.02 9.88 6.89
N PHE A 295 19.47 8.87 7.64
CA PHE A 295 18.76 8.44 8.84
C PHE A 295 18.69 9.52 9.91
N TYR A 296 19.77 10.29 10.10
CA TYR A 296 19.78 11.40 11.05
C TYR A 296 18.71 12.44 10.68
N GLU A 297 18.68 12.87 9.42
CA GLU A 297 17.69 13.86 8.96
C GLU A 297 16.26 13.31 9.02
N LEU A 298 16.03 12.05 8.64
CA LEU A 298 14.72 11.39 8.74
C LEU A 298 14.21 11.28 10.17
N ILE A 299 15.08 10.98 11.15
CA ILE A 299 14.70 10.89 12.57
C ILE A 299 14.30 12.26 13.12
N HIS A 300 14.95 13.32 12.64
CA HIS A 300 14.71 14.70 13.08
C HIS A 300 13.67 15.44 12.23
N ALA A 301 13.15 14.82 11.17
CA ALA A 301 12.14 15.40 10.29
C ALA A 301 10.82 15.64 11.03
N GLN A 302 10.24 16.82 10.84
CA GLN A 302 8.88 17.11 11.31
C GLN A 302 7.88 16.69 10.22
N ILE A 303 7.37 15.47 10.35
CA ILE A 303 6.50 14.87 9.34
C ILE A 303 5.08 15.40 9.50
N ASN A 304 4.53 15.92 8.41
CA ASN A 304 3.15 16.41 8.34
C ASN A 304 2.15 15.29 8.64
N GLN A 305 1.03 15.62 9.28
CA GLN A 305 -0.04 14.66 9.59
C GLN A 305 -0.53 13.90 8.35
N GLU A 306 -0.66 14.60 7.22
CA GLU A 306 -1.15 14.03 5.95
C GLU A 306 -0.17 13.00 5.36
N THR A 307 1.13 13.23 5.45
CA THR A 307 2.16 12.32 4.87
C THR A 307 2.66 11.27 5.86
N LYS A 308 2.32 11.41 7.16
CA LYS A 308 2.78 10.53 8.24
C LYS A 308 2.41 9.07 8.03
N ILE A 309 1.20 8.79 7.54
CA ILE A 309 0.74 7.43 7.25
C ILE A 309 1.60 6.80 6.16
N GLU A 310 1.77 7.49 5.02
CA GLU A 310 2.56 6.97 3.90
C GLU A 310 4.05 6.84 4.27
N PHE A 311 4.60 7.78 5.03
CA PHE A 311 5.97 7.70 5.52
C PHE A 311 6.20 6.41 6.33
N TYR A 312 5.38 6.19 7.38
CA TYR A 312 5.56 5.01 8.22
C TYR A 312 5.15 3.71 7.52
N LYS A 313 4.26 3.77 6.51
CA LYS A 313 3.98 2.66 5.59
C LYS A 313 5.25 2.24 4.84
N CYS A 314 5.96 3.20 4.25
CA CYS A 314 7.19 2.88 3.54
C CYS A 314 8.25 2.29 4.49
N ILE A 315 8.44 2.89 5.67
CA ILE A 315 9.43 2.44 6.66
C ILE A 315 9.14 1.01 7.15
N ILE A 316 7.89 0.70 7.53
CA ILE A 316 7.54 -0.63 8.06
C ILE A 316 7.61 -1.73 6.99
N ASN A 317 7.59 -1.37 5.71
CA ASN A 317 7.73 -2.28 4.59
C ASN A 317 9.18 -2.47 4.11
N LEU A 318 10.16 -1.82 4.75
CA LEU A 318 11.57 -2.07 4.47
C LEU A 318 12.01 -3.43 5.06
N ARG A 319 12.87 -4.15 4.32
CA ARG A 319 13.47 -5.42 4.77
C ARG A 319 14.98 -5.46 4.47
N ALA A 320 15.81 -5.44 5.52
CA ALA A 320 17.26 -5.68 5.42
C ALA A 320 17.75 -7.00 6.03
N GLY A 321 16.81 -7.84 6.50
CA GLY A 321 17.11 -9.09 7.19
C GLY A 321 15.86 -9.69 7.82
N ARG A 322 16.05 -10.69 8.69
CA ARG A 322 14.95 -11.33 9.42
C ARG A 322 14.68 -10.55 10.71
N ASN A 323 13.58 -9.80 10.75
CA ASN A 323 13.08 -9.16 11.97
C ASN A 323 11.73 -9.80 12.33
N GLU A 324 11.75 -10.68 13.33
CA GLU A 324 10.57 -11.45 13.74
C GLU A 324 9.45 -10.54 14.23
N ARG A 325 9.76 -9.50 15.02
CA ARG A 325 8.77 -8.56 15.56
C ARG A 325 8.06 -7.79 14.45
N GLN A 326 8.82 -7.28 13.48
CA GLN A 326 8.26 -6.57 12.34
C GLN A 326 7.39 -7.51 11.50
N ASN A 327 7.89 -8.71 11.18
CA ASN A 327 7.16 -9.65 10.34
C ASN A 327 5.87 -10.12 11.02
N GLU A 328 5.92 -10.47 12.31
CA GLU A 328 4.72 -10.87 13.07
C GLU A 328 3.68 -9.76 13.10
N PHE A 329 4.08 -8.51 13.36
CA PHE A 329 3.14 -7.38 13.35
C PHE A 329 2.54 -7.15 11.97
N VAL A 330 3.35 -7.20 10.91
CA VAL A 330 2.89 -6.98 9.54
C VAL A 330 1.88 -8.05 9.14
N GLU A 331 2.09 -9.32 9.49
CA GLU A 331 1.11 -10.39 9.24
C GLU A 331 -0.22 -10.14 9.98
N ILE A 332 -0.17 -9.64 11.22
CA ILE A 332 -1.37 -9.27 11.98
C ILE A 332 -2.09 -8.08 11.32
N ALA A 333 -1.37 -7.01 11.01
CA ALA A 333 -1.92 -5.76 10.49
C ALA A 333 -2.43 -5.89 9.05
N LYS A 334 -1.86 -6.79 8.25
CA LYS A 334 -2.26 -7.08 6.87
C LYS A 334 -3.74 -7.45 6.75
N ARG A 335 -4.34 -8.03 7.80
CA ARG A 335 -5.76 -8.39 7.80
C ARG A 335 -6.67 -7.16 7.76
N LEU A 336 -6.27 -6.03 8.36
CA LEU A 336 -7.02 -4.78 8.33
C LEU A 336 -6.58 -3.86 7.19
N TYR A 337 -5.30 -3.90 6.81
CA TYR A 337 -4.73 -2.99 5.81
C TYR A 337 -3.96 -3.75 4.72
N PRO A 338 -4.63 -4.57 3.89
CA PRO A 338 -3.95 -5.38 2.86
C PRO A 338 -3.11 -4.50 1.92
N ASP A 339 -3.70 -3.41 1.42
CA ASP A 339 -3.06 -2.46 0.50
C ASP A 339 -1.83 -1.77 1.09
N CYS A 340 -1.76 -1.65 2.43
CA CYS A 340 -0.64 -1.02 3.11
C CYS A 340 0.56 -1.96 3.26
N PHE A 341 0.36 -3.27 3.32
CA PHE A 341 1.37 -4.25 3.75
C PHE A 341 1.71 -5.32 2.69
N ASP A 342 1.08 -5.27 1.51
CA ASP A 342 1.29 -6.26 0.44
C ASP A 342 2.63 -6.17 -0.28
N GLN A 343 3.30 -5.01 -0.22
CA GLN A 343 4.56 -4.76 -0.92
C GLN A 343 5.66 -4.42 0.06
N TYR A 344 6.84 -5.02 -0.14
CA TYR A 344 8.03 -4.72 0.67
C TYR A 344 9.23 -4.40 -0.20
N SER A 345 10.08 -3.50 0.28
CA SER A 345 11.30 -3.06 -0.40
C SER A 345 12.52 -3.65 0.29
N ARG A 346 13.34 -4.39 -0.47
CA ARG A 346 14.61 -4.92 0.05
C ARG A 346 15.65 -3.82 0.08
N VAL A 347 16.21 -3.58 1.25
CA VAL A 347 17.25 -2.56 1.48
C VAL A 347 18.45 -3.20 2.16
N PRO A 348 19.67 -2.72 1.91
CA PRO A 348 20.89 -3.32 2.50
C PRO A 348 20.99 -3.09 4.01
N TYR A 349 20.41 -2.00 4.52
CA TYR A 349 20.48 -1.61 5.93
C TYR A 349 19.23 -0.81 6.27
N PHE A 350 18.68 -0.94 7.48
CA PHE A 350 17.64 -0.04 7.99
C PHE A 350 18.02 0.50 9.38
N ASN A 351 17.45 1.62 9.78
CA ASN A 351 17.67 2.20 11.10
C ASN A 351 16.66 1.67 12.12
N GLU A 352 17.13 1.12 13.24
CA GLU A 352 16.29 0.54 14.29
C GLU A 352 15.33 1.54 14.93
N LYS A 353 15.76 2.81 15.10
CA LYS A 353 14.93 3.87 15.68
C LYS A 353 13.75 4.20 14.77
N LEU A 354 14.00 4.38 13.47
CA LEU A 354 12.93 4.60 12.48
C LEU A 354 11.93 3.44 12.45
N LEU A 355 12.42 2.20 12.47
CA LEU A 355 11.55 1.03 12.51
C LEU A 355 10.73 0.97 13.80
N SER A 356 11.35 1.25 14.95
CA SER A 356 10.67 1.28 16.25
C SER A 356 9.57 2.34 16.27
N ASP A 357 9.81 3.52 15.70
CA ASP A 357 8.84 4.60 15.65
C ASP A 357 7.68 4.27 14.69
N ALA A 358 7.98 3.63 13.55
CA ALA A 358 6.97 3.12 12.62
C ALA A 358 6.09 2.04 13.27
N LEU A 359 6.70 1.07 13.95
CA LEU A 359 5.98 0.01 14.67
C LEU A 359 5.07 0.61 15.74
N LYS A 360 5.56 1.56 16.54
CA LYS A 360 4.75 2.26 17.54
C LYS A 360 3.56 2.99 16.91
N PHE A 361 3.79 3.71 15.82
CA PHE A 361 2.74 4.41 15.09
C PHE A 361 1.64 3.47 14.60
N TRP A 362 2.02 2.38 13.91
CA TRP A 362 1.05 1.44 13.36
C TRP A 362 0.31 0.64 14.42
N ARG A 363 0.98 0.27 15.53
CA ARG A 363 0.31 -0.38 16.67
C ARG A 363 -0.74 0.53 17.31
N GLU A 364 -0.41 1.81 17.49
CA GLU A 364 -1.35 2.79 18.02
C GLU A 364 -2.52 3.04 17.04
N MET A 365 -2.24 3.14 15.74
CA MET A 365 -3.26 3.33 14.71
C MET A 365 -4.23 2.15 14.63
N LEU A 366 -3.72 0.93 14.65
CA LEU A 366 -4.53 -0.30 14.67
C LEU A 366 -5.45 -0.34 15.89
N CYS A 367 -4.95 0.04 17.07
CA CYS A 367 -5.77 0.12 18.28
C CYS A 367 -6.86 1.20 18.19
N ILE A 368 -6.57 2.34 17.57
CA ILE A 368 -7.54 3.42 17.34
C ILE A 368 -8.67 2.91 16.43
N ASP A 369 -8.33 2.28 15.30
CA ASP A 369 -9.32 1.82 14.32
C ASP A 369 -10.21 0.70 14.88
N LEU A 370 -9.64 -0.25 15.63
CA LEU A 370 -10.42 -1.25 16.36
C LEU A 370 -11.33 -0.62 17.41
N SER A 371 -10.83 0.37 18.15
CA SER A 371 -11.63 1.07 19.15
C SER A 371 -12.79 1.84 18.52
N PHE A 372 -12.66 2.30 17.28
CA PHE A 372 -13.76 2.91 16.51
C PHE A 372 -14.81 1.91 16.06
N CYS A 373 -14.44 0.64 15.81
CA CYS A 373 -15.39 -0.41 15.47
C CYS A 373 -16.36 -0.72 16.64
N ALA A 374 -15.91 -0.54 17.90
CA ALA A 374 -16.66 -0.75 19.14
C ALA A 374 -17.13 -2.19 19.44
N SER A 375 -17.32 -3.05 18.44
CA SER A 375 -17.72 -4.46 18.64
C SER A 375 -17.16 -5.41 17.56
N ILE A 376 -17.17 -6.72 17.83
CA ILE A 376 -16.80 -7.78 16.88
C ILE A 376 -17.70 -7.73 15.64
N ASN A 377 -19.00 -7.47 15.80
CA ASN A 377 -19.94 -7.41 14.67
C ASN A 377 -19.55 -6.30 13.69
N SER A 378 -19.17 -5.13 14.20
CA SER A 378 -18.69 -4.04 13.36
C SER A 378 -17.39 -4.39 12.61
N VAL A 379 -16.52 -5.20 13.23
CA VAL A 379 -15.29 -5.68 12.56
C VAL A 379 -15.63 -6.68 11.45
N LEU A 380 -16.60 -7.57 11.65
CA LEU A 380 -17.09 -8.50 10.62
C LEU A 380 -17.77 -7.77 9.45
N GLU A 381 -18.42 -6.64 9.71
CA GLU A 381 -19.04 -5.81 8.67
C GLU A 381 -18.02 -5.02 7.84
N GLN A 382 -16.94 -4.56 8.48
CA GLN A 382 -15.95 -3.67 7.84
C GLN A 382 -14.75 -4.41 7.24
N TYR A 383 -14.39 -5.57 7.79
CA TYR A 383 -13.22 -6.34 7.41
C TYR A 383 -13.62 -7.77 7.07
N ASP A 384 -12.81 -8.41 6.23
CA ASP A 384 -13.10 -9.71 5.64
C ASP A 384 -12.87 -10.90 6.61
N PHE A 385 -13.51 -10.90 7.79
CA PHE A 385 -13.47 -12.03 8.72
C PHE A 385 -14.69 -12.94 8.53
N GLU A 386 -14.50 -14.25 8.65
CA GLU A 386 -15.56 -15.25 8.42
C GLU A 386 -16.55 -15.33 9.59
N ASN A 387 -16.06 -15.19 10.83
CA ASN A 387 -16.86 -15.37 12.04
C ASN A 387 -16.20 -14.75 13.28
N GLU A 388 -16.97 -14.65 14.38
CA GLU A 388 -16.52 -14.08 15.65
C GLU A 388 -15.31 -14.81 16.26
N ARG A 389 -15.15 -16.12 15.99
CA ARG A 389 -14.00 -16.89 16.52
C ARG A 389 -12.71 -16.49 15.83
N GLU A 390 -12.75 -16.26 14.51
CA GLU A 390 -11.57 -15.79 13.77
C GLU A 390 -11.12 -14.42 14.29
N VAL A 391 -12.06 -13.50 14.55
CA VAL A 391 -11.77 -12.21 15.16
C VAL A 391 -11.13 -12.40 16.55
N ALA A 392 -11.67 -13.30 17.37
CA ALA A 392 -11.12 -13.60 18.69
C ALA A 392 -9.69 -14.19 18.62
N GLU A 393 -9.44 -15.12 17.71
CA GLU A 393 -8.11 -15.68 17.47
C GLU A 393 -7.11 -14.61 17.01
N TRP A 394 -7.55 -13.72 16.12
CA TRP A 394 -6.75 -12.60 15.65
C TRP A 394 -6.45 -11.59 16.77
N VAL A 395 -7.43 -11.19 17.57
CA VAL A 395 -7.23 -10.34 18.76
C VAL A 395 -6.30 -11.02 19.77
N SER A 396 -6.39 -12.34 19.94
CA SER A 396 -5.48 -13.09 20.80
C SER A 396 -4.03 -13.04 20.31
N LYS A 397 -3.80 -13.14 19.00
CA LYS A 397 -2.46 -12.97 18.39
C LYS A 397 -1.94 -11.55 18.61
N LEU A 398 -2.79 -10.54 18.41
CA LEU A 398 -2.46 -9.13 18.65
C LEU A 398 -2.07 -8.87 20.11
N ALA A 399 -2.88 -9.34 21.07
CA ALA A 399 -2.61 -9.18 22.50
C ALA A 399 -1.30 -9.86 22.91
N ASN A 400 -1.03 -11.07 22.38
CA ASN A 400 0.24 -11.75 22.61
C ASN A 400 1.44 -10.98 22.02
N HIS A 401 1.28 -10.42 20.82
CA HIS A 401 2.31 -9.59 20.19
C HIS A 401 2.63 -8.33 21.02
N PHE A 402 1.62 -7.64 21.57
CA PHE A 402 1.84 -6.49 22.45
C PHE A 402 2.55 -6.86 23.75
N ARG A 403 2.24 -8.04 24.32
CA ARG A 403 2.95 -8.58 25.49
C ARG A 403 4.43 -8.81 25.19
N ILE A 404 4.76 -9.40 24.03
CA ILE A 404 6.15 -9.66 23.61
C ILE A 404 6.91 -8.34 23.35
N CYS A 405 6.21 -7.30 22.88
CA CYS A 405 6.80 -6.00 22.58
C CYS A 405 6.80 -5.02 23.77
N GLU A 406 6.33 -5.42 24.96
CA GLU A 406 6.18 -4.58 26.15
C GLU A 406 5.22 -3.37 25.95
N ASP A 407 4.29 -3.46 25.00
CA ASP A 407 3.30 -2.42 24.67
C ASP A 407 1.90 -2.72 25.25
N ASP A 408 1.87 -3.48 26.35
CA ASP A 408 0.64 -3.85 27.06
C ASP A 408 -0.22 -2.65 27.48
N ASN A 409 0.40 -1.48 27.64
CA ASN A 409 -0.27 -0.22 27.96
C ASN A 409 -1.28 0.23 26.88
N LEU A 410 -1.11 -0.19 25.62
CA LEU A 410 -2.06 0.12 24.54
C LEU A 410 -3.41 -0.55 24.79
N LEU A 411 -3.41 -1.76 25.36
CA LEU A 411 -4.63 -2.49 25.73
C LEU A 411 -5.38 -1.83 26.89
N ASP A 412 -4.68 -1.08 27.75
CA ASP A 412 -5.30 -0.28 28.80
C ASP A 412 -5.81 1.08 28.29
N LYS A 413 -5.16 1.64 27.27
CA LYS A 413 -5.52 2.93 26.66
C LYS A 413 -6.76 2.80 25.75
N TYR A 414 -6.78 1.78 24.90
CA TYR A 414 -7.80 1.58 23.86
C TYR A 414 -8.71 0.39 24.16
N ALA A 415 -9.98 0.50 23.76
CA ALA A 415 -10.93 -0.58 23.88
C ALA A 415 -10.78 -1.53 22.69
N VAL A 416 -10.04 -2.62 22.88
CA VAL A 416 -9.70 -3.57 21.80
C VAL A 416 -9.91 -5.04 22.20
N LEU A 417 -10.23 -5.31 23.46
CA LEU A 417 -10.47 -6.67 23.96
C LEU A 417 -11.98 -6.91 24.07
N PRO A 418 -12.57 -7.82 23.28
CA PRO A 418 -14.01 -8.00 23.29
C PRO A 418 -14.46 -8.76 24.54
N ASN A 419 -15.56 -8.33 25.13
CA ASN A 419 -16.26 -9.09 26.17
C ASN A 419 -17.10 -10.23 25.56
N GLN A 420 -17.77 -11.04 26.38
CA GLN A 420 -18.58 -12.16 25.91
C GLN A 420 -19.84 -11.76 25.11
N HIS A 421 -20.20 -10.47 25.07
CA HIS A 421 -21.21 -9.91 24.16
C HIS A 421 -20.60 -9.35 22.86
N GLY A 422 -19.29 -9.50 22.67
CA GLY A 422 -18.57 -9.01 21.50
C GLY A 422 -18.28 -7.50 21.54
N VAL A 423 -18.52 -6.80 22.64
CA VAL A 423 -18.23 -5.36 22.77
C VAL A 423 -16.78 -5.17 23.20
N PHE A 424 -16.03 -4.32 22.50
CA PHE A 424 -14.64 -4.04 22.85
C PHE A 424 -14.52 -3.23 24.13
N MET A 425 -13.58 -3.64 24.98
CA MET A 425 -13.29 -3.07 26.29
C MET A 425 -11.79 -2.90 26.46
N ARG A 426 -11.41 -2.04 27.42
CA ARG A 426 -10.02 -1.91 27.86
C ARG A 426 -9.61 -3.09 28.75
N LYS A 427 -8.31 -3.40 28.77
CA LYS A 427 -7.72 -4.41 29.68
C LYS A 427 -8.05 -4.10 31.14
N SER A 428 -8.00 -2.83 31.54
CA SER A 428 -8.42 -2.35 32.86
C SER A 428 -9.92 -2.45 33.16
N GLU A 429 -10.77 -2.87 32.22
CA GLU A 429 -12.22 -3.02 32.41
C GLU A 429 -12.74 -4.48 32.23
N ILE A 430 -11.91 -5.36 31.64
CA ILE A 430 -12.24 -6.77 31.37
C ILE A 430 -11.78 -7.78 32.46
N PHE A 431 -12.50 -8.89 32.61
CA PHE A 431 -12.27 -9.92 33.62
C PHE A 431 -12.11 -11.30 32.98
N LEU A 432 -11.32 -12.18 33.60
CA LEU A 432 -11.21 -13.58 33.20
C LEU A 432 -12.28 -14.42 33.89
N ASP A 433 -12.73 -15.46 33.19
CA ASP A 433 -13.59 -16.52 33.74
C ASP A 433 -12.68 -17.60 34.35
N ASP A 434 -12.86 -17.92 35.63
CA ASP A 434 -12.10 -19.00 36.29
C ASP A 434 -12.55 -20.41 35.88
N GLY A 435 -13.56 -20.50 35.01
CA GLY A 435 -14.16 -21.74 34.56
C GLY A 435 -15.13 -22.37 35.56
N SER A 436 -15.34 -21.75 36.73
CA SER A 436 -16.27 -22.25 37.76
C SER A 436 -17.71 -21.75 37.59
N VAL A 437 -17.94 -20.80 36.68
CA VAL A 437 -19.28 -20.27 36.38
C VAL A 437 -19.87 -20.96 35.16
N ASN A 438 -20.84 -21.86 35.37
CA ASN A 438 -21.57 -22.54 34.30
C ASN A 438 -22.46 -21.56 33.50
N GLU A 439 -22.75 -21.85 32.22
CA GLU A 439 -23.62 -21.02 31.38
C GLU A 439 -24.98 -20.71 32.00
N ILE A 440 -25.60 -21.71 32.62
CA ILE A 440 -26.91 -21.55 33.28
C ILE A 440 -26.83 -20.48 34.39
N LEU A 441 -25.70 -20.42 35.11
CA LEU A 441 -25.49 -19.42 36.16
C LEU A 441 -25.20 -18.04 35.58
N LYS A 442 -24.53 -17.95 34.43
CA LYS A 442 -24.32 -16.66 33.75
C LYS A 442 -25.65 -16.09 33.24
N ASP A 443 -26.55 -16.94 32.74
CA ASP A 443 -27.91 -16.55 32.33
C ASP A 443 -28.72 -16.07 33.55
N ALA A 444 -28.65 -16.78 34.66
CA ALA A 444 -29.30 -16.35 35.91
C ALA A 444 -28.73 -15.03 36.45
N ALA A 445 -27.41 -14.83 36.34
CA ALA A 445 -26.74 -13.59 36.74
C ALA A 445 -27.22 -12.39 35.91
N MET A 446 -27.42 -12.57 34.61
CA MET A 446 -27.98 -11.56 33.72
C MET A 446 -29.37 -11.08 34.18
N TYR A 447 -30.28 -12.00 34.51
CA TYR A 447 -31.60 -11.65 35.04
C TYR A 447 -31.58 -11.14 36.47
N SER A 448 -30.49 -11.39 37.20
CA SER A 448 -30.25 -10.88 38.56
C SER A 448 -29.59 -9.49 38.58
N GLU A 449 -29.72 -8.72 37.49
CA GLU A 449 -29.09 -7.40 37.28
C GLU A 449 -27.55 -7.38 37.35
N ASN A 450 -26.91 -8.55 37.31
CA ASN A 450 -25.45 -8.71 37.34
C ASN A 450 -24.97 -9.50 36.12
N ASP A 451 -25.15 -8.93 34.93
CA ASP A 451 -24.69 -9.53 33.69
C ASP A 451 -23.15 -9.55 33.62
N VAL A 452 -22.58 -10.68 34.02
CA VAL A 452 -21.14 -10.90 34.03
C VAL A 452 -20.54 -10.99 32.63
N ARG A 453 -21.32 -11.32 31.60
CA ARG A 453 -20.83 -11.42 30.21
C ARG A 453 -20.44 -10.06 29.63
N LYS A 454 -21.00 -8.97 30.17
CA LYS A 454 -20.58 -7.58 29.86
C LYS A 454 -19.17 -7.25 30.32
N LYS A 455 -18.59 -8.04 31.23
CA LYS A 455 -17.28 -7.79 31.84
C LYS A 455 -16.27 -8.90 31.55
N MET A 456 -16.73 -10.13 31.27
CA MET A 456 -15.86 -11.27 30.98
C MET A 456 -15.27 -11.18 29.57
N LEU A 457 -14.00 -11.55 29.43
CA LEU A 457 -13.30 -11.69 28.14
C LEU A 457 -13.99 -12.73 27.25
N PHE A 458 -14.07 -12.41 25.94
CA PHE A 458 -14.60 -13.32 24.94
C PHE A 458 -13.82 -14.64 24.90
N ARG A 459 -14.52 -15.73 24.60
CA ARG A 459 -13.92 -17.08 24.63
C ARG A 459 -12.90 -17.25 23.51
N GLY A 460 -11.79 -17.91 23.82
CA GLY A 460 -10.73 -18.19 22.85
C GLY A 460 -9.62 -17.13 22.82
N ILE A 461 -9.76 -16.03 23.57
CA ILE A 461 -8.69 -15.04 23.73
C ILE A 461 -7.83 -15.40 24.95
N MET A 462 -6.54 -15.58 24.72
CA MET A 462 -5.56 -15.83 25.78
C MET A 462 -4.98 -14.51 26.29
N LEU A 463 -5.24 -14.18 27.55
CA LEU A 463 -4.73 -12.99 28.22
C LEU A 463 -4.45 -13.27 29.69
N ASP A 464 -3.30 -12.82 30.20
CA ASP A 464 -2.97 -12.90 31.63
C ASP A 464 -3.45 -11.63 32.34
N LEU A 465 -4.36 -11.79 33.31
CA LEU A 465 -4.82 -10.70 34.18
C LEU A 465 -4.48 -11.02 35.65
N PRO A 466 -4.29 -9.99 36.50
CA PRO A 466 -4.04 -10.18 37.92
C PRO A 466 -5.21 -10.91 38.61
N SER A 467 -4.92 -11.58 39.73
CA SER A 467 -5.88 -12.44 40.43
C SER A 467 -7.15 -11.73 40.94
N ASN A 468 -7.11 -10.41 41.10
CA ASN A 468 -8.27 -9.58 41.46
C ASN A 468 -9.22 -9.30 40.27
N ARG A 469 -8.90 -9.79 39.07
CA ARG A 469 -9.66 -9.63 37.82
C ARG A 469 -10.22 -10.94 37.30
N ILE A 470 -10.55 -11.82 38.23
CA ILE A 470 -11.13 -13.12 37.97
C ILE A 470 -12.55 -13.15 38.51
N ILE A 471 -13.53 -13.45 37.67
CA ILE A 471 -14.91 -13.68 38.11
C ILE A 471 -15.04 -15.17 38.41
N SER A 472 -15.31 -15.49 39.68
CA SER A 472 -15.54 -16.84 40.17
C SER A 472 -17.00 -17.06 40.53
N LEU A 473 -17.36 -18.31 40.82
CA LEU A 473 -18.67 -18.67 41.36
C LEU A 473 -19.06 -17.84 42.60
N GLU A 474 -18.08 -17.50 43.45
CA GLU A 474 -18.28 -16.72 44.68
C GLU A 474 -18.69 -15.28 44.40
N TYR A 475 -18.29 -14.73 43.26
CA TYR A 475 -18.69 -13.40 42.81
C TYR A 475 -20.15 -13.36 42.33
N VAL A 476 -20.59 -14.42 41.65
CA VAL A 476 -21.91 -14.49 40.99
C VAL A 476 -23.02 -14.92 41.95
N ALA A 477 -22.72 -15.87 42.84
CA ALA A 477 -23.72 -16.49 43.71
C ALA A 477 -24.53 -15.52 44.60
N PRO A 478 -23.95 -14.44 45.19
CA PRO A 478 -24.71 -13.50 46.01
C PRO A 478 -25.81 -12.77 45.25
N ALA A 479 -25.56 -12.37 43.99
CA ALA A 479 -26.52 -11.66 43.16
C ALA A 479 -27.73 -12.54 42.82
N ILE A 480 -27.47 -13.78 42.39
CA ILE A 480 -28.51 -14.80 42.12
C ILE A 480 -29.31 -15.09 43.39
N THR A 481 -28.63 -15.25 44.54
CA THR A 481 -29.29 -15.51 45.82
C THR A 481 -30.21 -14.37 46.24
N ALA A 482 -29.74 -13.12 46.11
CA ALA A 482 -30.53 -11.94 46.42
C ALA A 482 -31.75 -11.81 45.50
N PHE A 483 -31.60 -12.08 44.20
CA PHE A 483 -32.71 -12.02 43.25
C PHE A 483 -33.80 -13.04 43.57
N VAL A 484 -33.42 -14.30 43.83
CA VAL A 484 -34.37 -15.37 44.20
C VAL A 484 -35.04 -15.07 45.54
N ARG A 485 -34.30 -14.52 46.51
CA ARG A 485 -34.87 -14.08 47.79
C ARG A 485 -35.92 -12.98 47.62
N ASN A 486 -35.61 -11.96 46.81
CA ASN A 486 -36.46 -10.79 46.61
C ASN A 486 -37.70 -11.06 45.72
N ASN A 487 -37.62 -12.07 44.84
CA ASN A 487 -38.70 -12.46 43.93
C ASN A 487 -39.39 -13.78 44.34
N ASN A 488 -39.14 -14.27 45.56
CA ASN A 488 -39.70 -15.50 46.10
C ASN A 488 -41.23 -15.55 45.86
N LYS A 489 -41.74 -16.67 45.32
CA LYS A 489 -43.15 -16.88 44.91
C LYS A 489 -43.69 -16.03 43.75
N PHE A 490 -42.88 -15.13 43.18
CA PHE A 490 -43.26 -14.32 42.00
C PHE A 490 -42.42 -14.67 40.75
N ILE A 491 -41.41 -15.54 40.86
CA ILE A 491 -40.63 -16.05 39.72
C ILE A 491 -41.54 -16.75 38.70
N SER A 492 -42.61 -17.43 39.14
CA SER A 492 -43.62 -18.06 38.28
C SER A 492 -44.40 -17.06 37.40
N LYS A 493 -44.49 -15.80 37.85
CA LYS A 493 -45.21 -14.69 37.21
C LYS A 493 -44.31 -13.79 36.36
N GLN A 494 -43.00 -14.04 36.37
CA GLN A 494 -42.04 -13.39 35.48
C GLN A 494 -42.15 -13.94 34.05
N ASN A 495 -41.52 -13.27 33.09
CA ASN A 495 -41.50 -13.71 31.69
C ASN A 495 -40.94 -15.14 31.56
N PHE A 496 -41.36 -15.82 30.49
CA PHE A 496 -41.05 -17.23 30.24
C PHE A 496 -39.54 -17.53 30.35
N GLU A 497 -38.69 -16.68 29.79
CA GLU A 497 -37.23 -16.87 29.79
C GLU A 497 -36.62 -16.77 31.20
N VAL A 498 -37.12 -15.86 32.04
CA VAL A 498 -36.69 -15.72 33.44
C VAL A 498 -37.07 -16.98 34.22
N ARG A 499 -38.32 -17.41 34.10
CA ARG A 499 -38.83 -18.60 34.77
C ARG A 499 -38.06 -19.85 34.38
N GLU A 500 -37.80 -20.04 33.09
CA GLU A 500 -37.02 -21.18 32.60
C GLU A 500 -35.57 -21.14 33.08
N THR A 501 -34.93 -19.97 33.06
CA THR A 501 -33.55 -19.80 33.53
C THR A 501 -33.40 -20.15 35.02
N PHE A 502 -34.32 -19.69 35.87
CA PHE A 502 -34.26 -20.00 37.31
C PHE A 502 -34.70 -21.44 37.63
N ARG A 503 -35.56 -22.07 36.80
CA ARG A 503 -35.81 -23.51 36.86
C ARG A 503 -34.55 -24.31 36.53
N ASN A 504 -33.87 -23.98 35.43
CA ASN A 504 -32.60 -24.61 35.04
C ASN A 504 -31.52 -24.39 36.10
N THR A 505 -31.47 -23.20 36.69
CA THR A 505 -30.58 -22.88 37.82
C THR A 505 -30.90 -23.75 39.03
N SER A 506 -32.17 -23.92 39.40
CA SER A 506 -32.57 -24.78 40.51
C SER A 506 -32.18 -26.25 40.29
N ALA A 507 -32.34 -26.75 39.05
CA ALA A 507 -31.94 -28.09 38.65
C ALA A 507 -30.41 -28.26 38.68
N TRP A 508 -29.68 -27.26 38.18
CA TRP A 508 -28.22 -27.25 38.21
C TRP A 508 -27.68 -27.25 39.64
N ILE A 509 -28.19 -26.39 40.53
CA ILE A 509 -27.78 -26.38 41.94
C ILE A 509 -28.12 -27.74 42.58
N ARG A 510 -29.28 -28.34 42.27
CA ARG A 510 -29.67 -29.67 42.79
C ARG A 510 -28.72 -30.79 42.39
N ASN A 511 -28.30 -30.82 41.14
CA ASN A 511 -27.38 -31.85 40.62
C ASN A 511 -25.95 -31.65 41.14
N ASN A 512 -25.56 -30.42 41.48
CA ASN A 512 -24.21 -30.07 41.93
C ASN A 512 -24.10 -29.82 43.45
N ARG A 513 -25.12 -30.17 44.26
CA ARG A 513 -25.09 -29.98 45.73
C ARG A 513 -23.93 -30.70 46.42
N LYS A 514 -23.40 -31.77 45.83
CA LYS A 514 -22.27 -32.54 46.40
C LYS A 514 -20.93 -31.82 46.27
N ASP A 515 -20.83 -30.80 45.41
CA ASP A 515 -19.64 -29.97 45.28
C ASP A 515 -19.52 -29.02 46.48
N SER A 516 -18.37 -29.03 47.15
CA SER A 516 -18.12 -28.24 48.34
C SER A 516 -18.12 -26.73 48.07
N LYS A 517 -17.70 -26.29 46.88
CA LYS A 517 -17.67 -24.86 46.48
C LYS A 517 -19.08 -24.37 46.20
N VAL A 518 -19.90 -25.16 45.50
CA VAL A 518 -21.31 -24.85 45.21
C VAL A 518 -22.15 -24.82 46.49
N SER A 519 -21.98 -25.82 47.36
CA SER A 519 -22.66 -25.90 48.66
C SER A 519 -22.34 -24.71 49.56
N LYS A 520 -21.10 -24.20 49.53
CA LYS A 520 -20.70 -23.02 50.29
C LYS A 520 -21.28 -21.73 49.71
N CYS A 521 -21.27 -21.56 48.38
CA CYS A 521 -21.72 -20.34 47.71
C CYS A 521 -23.25 -20.17 47.71
N PHE A 522 -24.01 -21.27 47.57
CA PHE A 522 -25.47 -21.26 47.49
C PHE A 522 -26.16 -21.85 48.72
N LYS A 523 -25.48 -21.87 49.88
CA LYS A 523 -26.00 -22.46 51.12
C LYS A 523 -27.45 -22.04 51.43
N GLU A 524 -27.73 -20.75 51.30
CA GLU A 524 -29.05 -20.19 51.59
C GLU A 524 -30.14 -20.65 50.60
N LEU A 525 -29.83 -20.71 49.30
CA LEU A 525 -30.74 -21.26 48.29
C LEU A 525 -30.94 -22.76 48.47
N ILE A 526 -29.92 -23.45 48.98
CA ILE A 526 -29.99 -24.89 49.26
C ILE A 526 -30.88 -25.20 50.46
N GLU A 527 -30.85 -24.35 51.48
CA GLU A 527 -31.75 -24.45 52.64
C GLU A 527 -33.18 -24.04 52.28
N ASN A 528 -33.36 -23.20 51.24
CA ASN A 528 -34.65 -22.64 50.85
C ASN A 528 -35.06 -22.93 49.38
N PHE A 529 -34.91 -24.18 48.93
CA PHE A 529 -35.27 -24.57 47.55
C PHE A 529 -36.71 -24.26 47.14
N HIS A 530 -37.62 -24.15 48.11
CA HIS A 530 -39.02 -23.78 47.86
C HIS A 530 -39.17 -22.36 47.27
N TRP A 531 -38.15 -21.48 47.37
CA TRP A 531 -38.20 -20.14 46.79
C TRP A 531 -38.21 -20.11 45.26
N PHE A 532 -37.78 -21.20 44.61
CA PHE A 532 -37.79 -21.34 43.15
C PHE A 532 -39.15 -21.72 42.56
N TYR A 533 -40.10 -22.16 43.40
CA TYR A 533 -41.38 -22.73 42.97
C TYR A 533 -42.57 -21.96 43.55
N ASP A 534 -43.69 -21.96 42.84
CA ASP A 534 -44.97 -21.47 43.33
C ASP A 534 -45.73 -22.59 44.06
N ASP A 535 -46.58 -22.23 45.02
CA ASP A 535 -47.38 -23.18 45.80
C ASP A 535 -48.35 -23.97 44.86
N GLU A 536 -48.79 -23.36 43.75
CA GLU A 536 -49.56 -24.03 42.67
C GLU A 536 -48.72 -25.04 41.84
N GLU A 537 -47.45 -24.75 41.56
CA GLU A 537 -46.57 -25.66 40.80
C GLU A 537 -46.19 -26.89 41.62
N ILE A 538 -46.01 -26.73 42.93
CA ILE A 538 -45.80 -27.83 43.87
C ILE A 538 -47.06 -28.72 43.90
N ALA A 539 -48.25 -28.11 43.96
CA ALA A 539 -49.51 -28.84 43.94
C ALA A 539 -49.76 -29.59 42.61
N GLU A 540 -49.48 -28.98 41.46
CA GLU A 540 -49.56 -29.67 40.16
C GLU A 540 -48.55 -30.82 40.03
N SER A 541 -47.32 -30.62 40.53
CA SER A 541 -46.29 -31.67 40.52
C SER A 541 -46.65 -32.84 41.44
N MET A 542 -47.23 -32.55 42.62
CA MET A 542 -47.78 -33.56 43.52
C MET A 542 -48.96 -34.30 42.89
N ALA A 543 -49.90 -33.59 42.25
CA ALA A 543 -51.04 -34.19 41.55
C ALA A 543 -50.59 -35.08 40.37
N LYS A 544 -49.59 -34.64 39.60
CA LYS A 544 -48.97 -35.46 38.55
C LYS A 544 -48.26 -36.68 39.14
N SER A 545 -47.52 -36.54 40.24
CA SER A 545 -46.87 -37.65 40.94
C SER A 545 -47.89 -38.68 41.45
N GLU A 546 -49.03 -38.23 41.98
CA GLU A 546 -50.13 -39.10 42.39
C GLU A 546 -50.77 -39.81 41.19
N GLN A 547 -50.98 -39.10 40.07
CA GLN A 547 -51.42 -39.74 38.81
C GLN A 547 -50.38 -40.75 38.27
N TYR A 548 -49.09 -40.47 38.41
CA TYR A 548 -48.00 -41.41 38.07
C TYR A 548 -48.05 -42.66 38.95
N ASP A 549 -48.22 -42.50 40.26
CA ASP A 549 -48.36 -43.62 41.21
C ASP A 549 -49.64 -44.43 40.94
N GLU A 550 -50.74 -43.77 40.54
CA GLU A 550 -51.96 -44.44 40.10
C GLU A 550 -51.76 -45.24 38.81
N VAL A 551 -51.02 -44.70 37.83
CA VAL A 551 -50.68 -45.42 36.59
C VAL A 551 -49.77 -46.62 36.88
N LEU A 552 -48.74 -46.46 37.73
CA LEU A 552 -47.86 -47.56 38.15
C LEU A 552 -48.65 -48.67 38.87
N LYS A 553 -49.57 -48.30 39.77
CA LYS A 553 -50.50 -49.26 40.40
C LYS A 553 -51.42 -49.93 39.39
N LYS A 554 -51.96 -49.20 38.42
CA LYS A 554 -52.89 -49.73 37.41
C LYS A 554 -52.25 -50.80 36.51
N TYR A 555 -50.95 -50.69 36.25
CA TYR A 555 -50.18 -51.67 35.48
C TYR A 555 -49.36 -52.64 36.34
N ASN A 556 -49.54 -52.59 37.67
CA ASN A 556 -48.95 -53.49 38.65
C ASN A 556 -47.40 -53.49 38.64
N VAL A 557 -46.82 -52.30 38.57
CA VAL A 557 -45.37 -52.06 38.56
C VAL A 557 -44.97 -51.27 39.81
N ALA A 558 -43.99 -51.75 40.58
CA ALA A 558 -43.68 -51.25 41.92
C ALA A 558 -42.91 -49.92 41.92
N ASP A 559 -42.04 -49.69 40.94
CA ASP A 559 -41.34 -48.42 40.77
C ASP A 559 -40.95 -48.17 39.30
N ILE A 560 -40.42 -46.97 39.02
CA ILE A 560 -39.98 -46.56 37.68
C ILE A 560 -38.83 -47.46 37.16
N ASN A 561 -38.01 -48.08 38.02
CA ASN A 561 -36.94 -48.97 37.59
C ASN A 561 -37.49 -50.32 37.13
N GLU A 562 -38.55 -50.83 37.75
CA GLU A 562 -39.25 -52.02 37.31
C GLU A 562 -40.00 -51.76 36.00
N LEU A 563 -40.60 -50.57 35.84
CA LEU A 563 -41.20 -50.15 34.56
C LEU A 563 -40.14 -50.05 33.46
N ALA A 564 -38.98 -49.44 33.79
CA ALA A 564 -37.84 -49.35 32.89
C ALA A 564 -37.25 -50.72 32.56
N ASN A 565 -37.25 -51.69 33.49
CA ASN A 565 -36.80 -53.06 33.24
C ASN A 565 -37.80 -53.88 32.42
N ILE A 566 -39.10 -53.65 32.57
CA ILE A 566 -40.15 -54.27 31.74
C ILE A 566 -40.08 -53.70 30.31
N LEU A 567 -39.87 -52.40 30.17
CA LEU A 567 -39.63 -51.75 28.87
C LEU A 567 -38.27 -52.17 28.28
N ALA A 568 -37.24 -52.34 29.11
CA ALA A 568 -35.92 -52.80 28.70
C ALA A 568 -35.94 -54.28 28.26
N SER A 569 -36.69 -55.14 28.94
CA SER A 569 -36.86 -56.55 28.55
C SER A 569 -37.69 -56.71 27.28
N HIS A 570 -38.59 -55.76 26.99
CA HIS A 570 -39.22 -55.64 25.67
C HIS A 570 -38.32 -55.01 24.60
N SER A 571 -37.23 -54.34 24.97
CA SER A 571 -36.24 -53.76 24.05
C SER A 571 -34.95 -54.57 23.89
N VAL A 572 -34.81 -55.74 24.53
CA VAL A 572 -33.66 -56.67 24.34
C VAL A 572 -33.53 -57.18 22.89
N VAL A 573 -34.50 -56.95 22.01
CA VAL A 573 -34.36 -57.26 20.57
C VAL A 573 -33.73 -56.12 19.76
N ASN A 574 -33.71 -54.87 20.26
CA ASN A 574 -33.20 -53.70 19.51
C ASN A 574 -32.41 -52.73 20.40
N ALA A 575 -31.38 -53.22 21.10
CA ALA A 575 -30.51 -52.40 21.94
C ALA A 575 -29.07 -52.41 21.41
N ALA A 576 -28.85 -51.70 20.31
CA ALA A 576 -27.57 -51.08 20.00
C ALA A 576 -27.86 -49.62 19.65
N GLU A 577 -27.16 -48.70 20.31
CA GLU A 577 -27.13 -47.25 20.06
C GLU A 577 -28.36 -46.45 20.48
N SER A 578 -28.35 -45.95 21.73
CA SER A 578 -29.02 -44.69 22.07
C SER A 578 -27.99 -43.58 22.10
N GLU A 579 -27.55 -43.17 20.91
CA GLU A 579 -27.10 -41.80 20.69
C GLU A 579 -28.34 -40.90 20.56
N THR A 580 -28.26 -39.70 21.13
CA THR A 580 -29.23 -38.63 20.92
C THR A 580 -29.42 -38.38 19.43
N ILE A 581 -30.56 -38.79 18.86
CA ILE A 581 -30.88 -38.53 17.46
C ILE A 581 -31.22 -37.04 17.32
N SER A 582 -30.25 -36.26 16.84
CA SER A 582 -30.52 -34.93 16.31
C SER A 582 -31.45 -35.05 15.11
N ILE A 583 -32.43 -34.15 14.94
CA ILE A 583 -33.20 -34.06 13.69
C ILE A 583 -32.21 -33.74 12.58
N SER A 584 -31.76 -34.78 11.89
CA SER A 584 -30.71 -34.68 10.90
C SER A 584 -31.32 -34.24 9.57
N LYS A 585 -30.48 -33.70 8.67
CA LYS A 585 -30.92 -33.32 7.32
C LYS A 585 -31.56 -34.50 6.59
N GLU A 586 -31.11 -35.70 6.91
CA GLU A 586 -31.55 -36.98 6.39
C GLU A 586 -32.95 -37.34 6.90
N LEU A 587 -33.25 -37.11 8.18
CA LEU A 587 -34.54 -37.44 8.80
C LEU A 587 -35.68 -36.55 8.25
N LEU A 588 -35.43 -35.25 8.08
CA LEU A 588 -36.40 -34.32 7.49
C LEU A 588 -36.68 -34.61 6.01
N ALA A 589 -35.65 -35.03 5.27
CA ALA A 589 -35.80 -35.43 3.86
C ALA A 589 -36.69 -36.67 3.71
N GLN A 590 -36.56 -37.63 4.62
CA GLN A 590 -37.40 -38.83 4.62
C GLN A 590 -38.87 -38.50 4.92
N TRP A 591 -39.11 -37.62 5.91
CA TRP A 591 -40.48 -37.22 6.28
C TRP A 591 -41.14 -36.35 5.20
N GLY A 592 -40.35 -35.72 4.33
CA GLY A 592 -40.86 -34.90 3.23
C GLY A 592 -41.35 -33.52 3.69
N ILE A 593 -40.91 -33.07 4.86
CA ILE A 593 -41.36 -31.83 5.48
C ILE A 593 -40.61 -30.66 4.85
N ILE A 594 -41.33 -29.82 4.11
CA ILE A 594 -40.76 -28.66 3.38
C ILE A 594 -41.35 -27.33 3.83
N SER A 595 -41.90 -27.24 5.04
CA SER A 595 -42.33 -25.97 5.64
C SER A 595 -42.35 -26.04 7.16
N GLU A 596 -42.20 -24.88 7.81
CA GLU A 596 -42.28 -24.77 9.28
C GLU A 596 -43.67 -25.17 9.79
N GLU A 597 -44.72 -24.93 9.01
CA GLU A 597 -46.10 -25.30 9.34
C GLU A 597 -46.32 -26.82 9.26
N GLU A 598 -45.74 -27.50 8.27
CA GLU A 598 -45.72 -28.97 8.19
C GLU A 598 -44.90 -29.60 9.32
N LEU A 599 -43.77 -29.00 9.71
CA LEU A 599 -42.98 -29.45 10.85
C LEU A 599 -43.77 -29.36 12.16
N ARG A 600 -44.46 -28.24 12.39
CA ARG A 600 -45.33 -28.06 13.56
C ARG A 600 -46.49 -29.05 13.56
N LYS A 601 -47.04 -29.39 12.39
CA LYS A 601 -48.08 -30.43 12.23
C LYS A 601 -47.54 -31.85 12.46
N ALA A 602 -46.29 -32.14 12.10
CA ALA A 602 -45.62 -33.41 12.40
C ALA A 602 -45.41 -33.59 13.90
N LEU A 603 -44.96 -32.54 14.56
CA LEU A 603 -44.75 -32.50 16.00
C LEU A 603 -46.08 -32.61 16.77
N SER A 604 -47.17 -32.05 16.25
CA SER A 604 -48.48 -32.07 16.93
C SER A 604 -49.27 -33.37 16.78
N LYS A 605 -48.97 -34.19 15.77
CA LYS A 605 -49.69 -35.46 15.49
C LYS A 605 -49.18 -36.68 16.25
N ASN A 606 -48.20 -36.53 17.14
CA ASN A 606 -47.66 -37.65 17.95
C ASN A 606 -47.32 -38.90 17.10
N VAL A 607 -46.72 -38.71 15.92
CA VAL A 607 -46.27 -39.82 15.06
C VAL A 607 -45.09 -40.59 15.69
N PHE A 608 -44.51 -40.06 16.77
CA PHE A 608 -43.52 -40.75 17.59
C PHE A 608 -44.06 -40.88 19.02
N GLY A 609 -44.16 -42.12 19.49
CA GLY A 609 -44.40 -42.41 20.90
C GLY A 609 -43.40 -41.65 21.77
N SER A 610 -43.84 -41.28 22.98
CA SER A 610 -43.23 -40.35 23.94
C SER A 610 -41.76 -40.58 24.29
N ALA A 611 -40.86 -40.33 23.33
CA ALA A 611 -39.43 -40.21 23.52
C ALA A 611 -38.89 -39.26 22.44
N GLN A 612 -38.16 -38.23 22.90
CA GLN A 612 -37.26 -37.39 22.11
C GLN A 612 -37.92 -36.29 21.25
N ILE A 613 -38.21 -35.15 21.90
CA ILE A 613 -38.42 -33.86 21.22
C ILE A 613 -37.23 -32.96 21.57
N HIS A 614 -36.46 -32.54 20.57
CA HIS A 614 -35.42 -31.51 20.68
C HIS A 614 -35.66 -30.43 19.60
N HIS A 615 -35.52 -29.16 19.98
CA HIS A 615 -35.73 -28.01 19.11
C HIS A 615 -34.52 -27.79 18.19
N SER A 616 -34.71 -27.78 16.87
CA SER A 616 -33.66 -27.36 15.93
C SER A 616 -33.74 -25.86 15.64
N LYS A 617 -32.57 -25.23 15.52
CA LYS A 617 -32.40 -23.87 15.03
C LYS A 617 -32.83 -23.78 13.56
N ASN A 618 -33.55 -22.73 13.22
CA ASN A 618 -33.89 -22.38 11.84
C ASN A 618 -32.60 -22.21 11.02
N SER A 619 -32.40 -23.05 9.99
CA SER A 619 -31.46 -22.75 8.91
C SER A 619 -32.15 -22.94 7.57
N ALA A 620 -32.08 -21.90 6.72
CA ALA A 620 -32.58 -21.96 5.35
C ALA A 620 -31.87 -23.06 4.54
N GLU A 621 -30.64 -23.42 4.92
CA GLU A 621 -29.84 -24.46 4.28
C GLU A 621 -30.40 -25.87 4.45
N ILE A 622 -30.97 -26.21 5.62
CA ILE A 622 -31.60 -27.53 5.83
C ILE A 622 -32.86 -27.66 4.98
N PHE A 623 -33.62 -26.58 4.87
CA PHE A 623 -34.81 -26.50 4.04
C PHE A 623 -34.49 -26.69 2.55
N ASP A 624 -33.45 -26.00 2.06
CA ASP A 624 -33.06 -26.08 0.66
C ASP A 624 -32.53 -27.47 0.29
N TYR A 625 -31.83 -28.14 1.23
CA TYR A 625 -31.40 -29.52 1.07
C TYR A 625 -32.57 -30.50 0.91
N VAL A 626 -33.58 -30.44 1.79
CA VAL A 626 -34.76 -31.32 1.73
C VAL A 626 -35.56 -31.08 0.45
N LYS A 627 -35.75 -29.80 0.08
CA LYS A 627 -36.43 -29.40 -1.15
C LYS A 627 -35.70 -29.94 -2.38
N THR A 628 -34.36 -29.95 -2.38
CA THR A 628 -33.54 -30.48 -3.47
C THR A 628 -33.73 -31.98 -3.65
N ILE A 629 -33.69 -32.76 -2.57
CA ILE A 629 -33.84 -34.24 -2.63
C ILE A 629 -35.24 -34.63 -3.10
N LEU A 630 -36.30 -34.03 -2.56
CA LEU A 630 -37.67 -34.33 -2.97
C LEU A 630 -37.92 -33.97 -4.43
N ASN A 631 -37.44 -32.80 -4.87
CA ASN A 631 -37.55 -32.41 -6.27
C ASN A 631 -36.77 -33.35 -7.19
N ARG A 632 -35.57 -33.79 -6.79
CA ARG A 632 -34.79 -34.77 -7.55
C ARG A 632 -35.54 -36.08 -7.72
N ALA A 633 -35.96 -36.70 -6.61
CA ALA A 633 -36.67 -37.98 -6.65
C ALA A 633 -37.95 -37.90 -7.48
N ARG A 634 -38.74 -36.83 -7.29
CA ARG A 634 -39.96 -36.59 -8.05
C ARG A 634 -39.68 -36.42 -9.55
N ASN A 635 -38.72 -35.59 -9.92
CA ASN A 635 -38.40 -35.34 -11.33
C ASN A 635 -37.86 -36.60 -12.02
N ASN A 636 -37.02 -37.38 -11.34
CA ASN A 636 -36.49 -38.63 -11.89
C ASN A 636 -37.59 -39.68 -12.09
N ILE A 637 -38.53 -39.81 -11.15
CA ILE A 637 -39.70 -40.70 -11.29
C ILE A 637 -40.60 -40.22 -12.44
N ILE A 638 -40.88 -38.92 -12.54
CA ILE A 638 -41.69 -38.36 -13.64
C ILE A 638 -41.04 -38.66 -15.00
N ASN A 639 -39.73 -38.44 -15.13
CA ASN A 639 -39.02 -38.69 -16.39
C ASN A 639 -39.07 -40.18 -16.76
N TYR A 640 -38.83 -41.06 -15.78
CA TYR A 640 -38.88 -42.49 -16.00
C TYR A 640 -40.27 -42.98 -16.43
N LEU A 641 -41.33 -42.48 -15.80
CA LEU A 641 -42.70 -42.84 -16.16
C LEU A 641 -43.10 -42.28 -17.52
N TYR A 642 -42.61 -41.08 -17.90
CA TYR A 642 -42.91 -40.47 -19.19
C TYR A 642 -42.33 -41.26 -20.38
N GLU A 643 -41.17 -41.89 -20.17
CA GLU A 643 -40.52 -42.73 -21.19
C GLU A 643 -41.15 -44.14 -21.30
N HIS A 644 -42.07 -44.50 -20.41
CA HIS A 644 -42.67 -45.84 -20.36
C HIS A 644 -44.04 -45.83 -21.04
N ASP A 645 -44.21 -46.64 -22.09
CA ASP A 645 -45.42 -46.67 -22.96
C ASP A 645 -46.75 -46.89 -22.20
N ASP A 646 -46.68 -47.51 -21.02
CA ASP A 646 -47.85 -47.76 -20.17
C ASP A 646 -48.45 -46.49 -19.57
N TYR A 647 -47.72 -45.38 -19.49
CA TYR A 647 -48.13 -44.14 -18.83
C TYR A 647 -48.26 -42.99 -19.83
N ALA A 648 -49.38 -42.28 -19.78
CA ALA A 648 -49.68 -41.11 -20.60
C ALA A 648 -50.06 -39.92 -19.73
N PHE A 649 -49.26 -38.86 -19.78
CA PHE A 649 -49.52 -37.60 -19.08
C PHE A 649 -48.72 -36.45 -19.70
N ASP A 650 -49.20 -35.22 -19.53
CA ASP A 650 -48.47 -34.01 -19.94
C ASP A 650 -47.43 -33.65 -18.87
N ARG A 651 -46.15 -33.66 -19.25
CA ARG A 651 -45.03 -33.36 -18.35
C ARG A 651 -45.00 -31.89 -17.91
N GLU A 652 -45.51 -30.97 -18.72
CA GLU A 652 -45.49 -29.53 -18.42
C GLU A 652 -46.68 -29.08 -17.56
N ASN A 653 -47.79 -29.83 -17.60
CA ASN A 653 -49.04 -29.51 -16.87
C ASN A 653 -49.51 -30.63 -15.92
N LEU A 654 -48.59 -31.27 -15.19
CA LEU A 654 -48.96 -32.27 -14.18
C LEU A 654 -49.79 -31.65 -13.04
N GLN A 655 -50.92 -32.30 -12.72
CA GLN A 655 -51.74 -31.93 -11.57
C GLN A 655 -51.20 -32.61 -10.30
N PHE A 656 -50.71 -31.80 -9.36
CA PHE A 656 -50.24 -32.23 -8.05
C PHE A 656 -51.35 -32.11 -7.01
N ILE A 657 -51.52 -33.15 -6.18
CA ILE A 657 -52.48 -33.17 -5.04
C ILE A 657 -51.76 -32.86 -3.71
N GLY A 658 -50.44 -32.99 -3.72
CA GLY A 658 -49.54 -32.57 -2.66
C GLY A 658 -48.11 -32.54 -3.21
N ASN A 659 -47.12 -32.28 -2.35
CA ASN A 659 -45.72 -32.14 -2.79
C ASN A 659 -45.16 -33.43 -3.43
N THR A 660 -45.66 -34.58 -2.99
CA THR A 660 -45.18 -35.93 -3.34
C THR A 660 -46.18 -36.73 -4.18
N ILE A 661 -47.36 -36.18 -4.51
CA ILE A 661 -48.45 -36.90 -5.16
C ILE A 661 -48.89 -36.22 -6.45
N PHE A 662 -48.91 -36.97 -7.55
CA PHE A 662 -49.40 -36.49 -8.85
C PHE A 662 -50.23 -37.53 -9.59
N ARG A 663 -51.07 -37.08 -10.53
CA ARG A 663 -52.01 -37.92 -11.28
C ARG A 663 -51.48 -38.21 -12.69
N VAL A 664 -51.63 -39.46 -13.14
CA VAL A 664 -51.26 -39.91 -14.50
C VAL A 664 -52.31 -40.86 -15.07
N ARG A 665 -52.29 -41.11 -16.39
CA ARG A 665 -53.09 -42.18 -16.99
C ARG A 665 -52.23 -43.39 -17.30
N LYS A 666 -52.52 -44.53 -16.70
CA LYS A 666 -51.86 -45.79 -17.02
C LYS A 666 -52.82 -46.67 -17.84
N LEU A 667 -52.42 -47.05 -19.06
CA LEU A 667 -53.25 -47.85 -19.97
C LEU A 667 -54.69 -47.31 -20.16
N GLY A 668 -54.85 -45.98 -20.14
CA GLY A 668 -56.14 -45.30 -20.28
C GLY A 668 -56.91 -45.04 -18.98
N TYR A 669 -56.49 -45.60 -17.84
CA TYR A 669 -57.11 -45.39 -16.53
C TYR A 669 -56.35 -44.37 -15.70
N GLU A 670 -57.06 -43.52 -14.95
CA GLU A 670 -56.44 -42.52 -14.10
C GLU A 670 -55.99 -43.12 -12.77
N ILE A 671 -54.70 -42.98 -12.48
CA ILE A 671 -54.06 -43.49 -11.27
C ILE A 671 -53.30 -42.36 -10.55
N TYR A 672 -53.04 -42.57 -9.25
CA TYR A 672 -52.24 -41.65 -8.44
C TYR A 672 -50.84 -42.22 -8.18
N ILE A 673 -49.82 -41.40 -8.42
CA ILE A 673 -48.43 -41.76 -8.13
C ILE A 673 -47.98 -41.02 -6.87
N ILE A 674 -47.47 -41.79 -5.91
CA ILE A 674 -46.76 -41.27 -4.73
C ILE A 674 -45.28 -41.43 -4.99
N ALA A 675 -44.56 -40.32 -5.12
CA ALA A 675 -43.12 -40.28 -5.39
C ALA A 675 -42.36 -39.93 -4.11
N ARG A 676 -41.48 -40.84 -3.67
CA ARG A 676 -40.70 -40.68 -2.42
C ARG A 676 -39.21 -40.97 -2.63
N PRO A 677 -38.31 -40.20 -2.01
CA PRO A 677 -36.90 -40.53 -2.00
C PRO A 677 -36.65 -41.80 -1.17
N SER A 678 -35.69 -42.62 -1.59
CA SER A 678 -35.19 -43.79 -0.85
C SER A 678 -33.68 -43.74 -0.62
N ASP A 679 -33.08 -42.54 -0.66
CA ASP A 679 -31.65 -42.22 -0.46
C ASP A 679 -31.01 -42.86 0.77
N PHE A 680 -31.83 -43.23 1.77
CA PHE A 680 -31.39 -43.73 3.07
C PHE A 680 -31.88 -45.14 3.34
N GLU A 681 -32.07 -45.94 2.29
CA GLU A 681 -32.50 -47.35 2.35
C GLU A 681 -33.90 -47.58 2.98
N GLN A 682 -34.66 -46.51 3.21
CA GLN A 682 -36.01 -46.55 3.73
C GLN A 682 -36.93 -45.56 3.03
N VAL A 683 -38.25 -45.80 3.15
CA VAL A 683 -39.31 -44.99 2.55
C VAL A 683 -40.26 -44.60 3.66
N ILE A 684 -40.46 -43.31 3.88
CA ILE A 684 -41.37 -42.80 4.91
C ILE A 684 -42.54 -42.08 4.24
N LEU A 685 -43.74 -42.54 4.57
CA LEU A 685 -45.00 -41.90 4.24
C LEU A 685 -45.42 -41.04 5.43
N TYR A 686 -45.81 -39.80 5.18
CA TYR A 686 -46.03 -38.82 6.25
C TYR A 686 -47.37 -38.12 6.14
N TYR A 687 -47.78 -37.75 4.93
CA TYR A 687 -49.04 -37.03 4.76
C TYR A 687 -50.20 -38.02 4.88
N ASP A 688 -51.21 -37.69 5.69
CA ASP A 688 -52.44 -38.50 5.78
C ASP A 688 -53.00 -38.75 4.37
N THR A 689 -52.90 -37.78 3.46
CA THR A 689 -53.34 -37.94 2.07
C THR A 689 -52.61 -39.04 1.28
N GLU A 690 -51.36 -39.36 1.61
CA GLU A 690 -50.64 -40.50 1.02
C GLU A 690 -51.14 -41.83 1.57
N ILE A 691 -51.42 -41.86 2.88
CA ILE A 691 -51.91 -43.04 3.58
C ILE A 691 -53.37 -43.30 3.17
N ASP A 692 -54.21 -42.27 3.16
CA ASP A 692 -55.59 -42.29 2.70
C ASP A 692 -55.64 -42.79 1.24
N LEU A 693 -54.76 -42.32 0.35
CA LEU A 693 -54.72 -42.81 -1.04
C LEU A 693 -54.30 -44.28 -1.17
N LEU A 694 -53.55 -44.81 -0.22
CA LEU A 694 -53.22 -46.25 -0.14
C LEU A 694 -54.35 -47.07 0.49
N GLU A 695 -55.23 -46.44 1.27
CA GLU A 695 -56.37 -47.05 1.95
C GLU A 695 -57.66 -47.05 1.10
N PHE A 696 -57.87 -46.03 0.27
CA PHE A 696 -59.04 -45.92 -0.61
C PHE A 696 -58.95 -46.84 -1.85
N ASP A 697 -60.11 -47.27 -2.37
CA ASP A 697 -60.31 -48.11 -3.59
C ASP A 697 -59.83 -47.47 -4.92
N LYS A 698 -58.99 -46.44 -4.88
CA LYS A 698 -58.41 -45.79 -6.07
C LYS A 698 -57.09 -46.45 -6.42
N GLU A 699 -56.85 -46.71 -7.70
CA GLU A 699 -55.58 -47.25 -8.16
C GLU A 699 -54.43 -46.26 -7.89
N CYS A 700 -53.54 -46.62 -6.97
CA CYS A 700 -52.36 -45.84 -6.61
C CYS A 700 -51.07 -46.67 -6.72
N GLU A 701 -49.96 -46.02 -7.01
CA GLU A 701 -48.64 -46.64 -7.07
C GLU A 701 -47.62 -45.85 -6.25
N LEU A 702 -46.85 -46.55 -5.41
CA LEU A 702 -45.72 -45.99 -4.68
C LEU A 702 -44.41 -46.22 -5.44
N TRP A 703 -43.74 -45.13 -5.82
CA TRP A 703 -42.48 -45.13 -6.56
C TRP A 703 -41.37 -44.47 -5.76
N VAL A 704 -40.17 -45.07 -5.81
CA VAL A 704 -39.03 -44.64 -5.01
C VAL A 704 -37.74 -44.50 -5.81
N GLU A 705 -36.92 -43.53 -5.43
CA GLU A 705 -35.68 -43.16 -6.14
C GLU A 705 -34.64 -42.64 -5.14
N ASN A 706 -33.37 -43.04 -5.26
CA ASN A 706 -32.30 -42.75 -4.29
C ASN A 706 -31.08 -42.02 -4.90
N GLY A 707 -31.13 -41.59 -6.16
CA GLY A 707 -30.02 -40.94 -6.86
C GLY A 707 -28.83 -41.84 -7.21
N VAL A 708 -28.80 -43.07 -6.69
CA VAL A 708 -27.71 -44.05 -6.88
C VAL A 708 -28.15 -45.15 -7.84
N ASP A 709 -29.36 -45.67 -7.63
CA ASP A 709 -29.95 -46.65 -8.54
C ASP A 709 -30.33 -45.96 -9.86
N PRO A 710 -29.90 -46.49 -11.02
CA PRO A 710 -30.13 -45.85 -12.31
C PRO A 710 -31.62 -45.89 -12.74
N ILE A 711 -32.46 -46.66 -12.05
CA ILE A 711 -33.87 -46.87 -12.41
C ILE A 711 -34.74 -46.75 -11.15
N PRO A 712 -35.73 -45.82 -11.13
CA PRO A 712 -36.72 -45.74 -10.06
C PRO A 712 -37.48 -47.06 -9.87
N LYS A 713 -37.81 -47.41 -8.63
CA LYS A 713 -38.42 -48.70 -8.29
C LYS A 713 -39.86 -48.53 -7.81
N LYS A 714 -40.77 -49.31 -8.38
CA LYS A 714 -42.14 -49.46 -7.84
C LYS A 714 -42.14 -50.36 -6.60
N ILE A 715 -42.74 -49.88 -5.52
CA ILE A 715 -42.98 -50.63 -4.29
C ILE A 715 -44.40 -51.18 -4.34
N THR A 716 -44.53 -52.50 -4.28
CA THR A 716 -45.83 -53.21 -4.25
C THR A 716 -46.07 -53.80 -2.86
N LEU A 717 -47.34 -54.02 -2.49
CA LEU A 717 -47.69 -54.65 -1.22
C LEU A 717 -46.96 -55.99 -1.00
N GLY A 718 -46.84 -56.82 -2.05
CA GLY A 718 -46.08 -58.06 -1.98
C GLY A 718 -44.58 -57.86 -1.70
N ARG A 719 -43.99 -56.76 -2.17
CA ARG A 719 -42.60 -56.39 -1.87
C ARG A 719 -42.47 -55.87 -0.44
N ILE A 720 -43.44 -55.10 0.04
CA ILE A 720 -43.52 -54.65 1.44
C ILE A 720 -43.57 -55.87 2.37
N LEU A 721 -44.49 -56.81 2.15
CA LEU A 721 -44.62 -58.02 2.97
C LEU A 721 -43.34 -58.88 2.98
N LYS A 722 -42.62 -58.95 1.86
CA LYS A 722 -41.31 -59.64 1.78
C LYS A 722 -40.21 -58.91 2.56
N LEU A 723 -40.16 -57.58 2.48
CA LEU A 723 -39.14 -56.76 3.15
C LEU A 723 -39.37 -56.69 4.66
N THR A 724 -40.63 -56.62 5.10
CA THR A 724 -40.99 -56.51 6.53
C THR A 724 -41.13 -57.86 7.24
N GLY A 725 -41.13 -58.97 6.50
CA GLY A 725 -41.29 -60.32 7.06
C GLY A 725 -42.70 -60.63 7.60
N VAL A 726 -43.68 -59.78 7.31
CA VAL A 726 -45.07 -59.95 7.77
C VAL A 726 -45.74 -61.09 7.01
N ASN A 727 -45.98 -62.21 7.70
CA ASN A 727 -46.70 -63.38 7.17
C ASN A 727 -48.08 -63.61 7.82
N LYS A 728 -48.48 -62.74 8.75
CA LYS A 728 -49.76 -62.78 9.45
C LYS A 728 -50.35 -61.38 9.52
N ILE A 729 -51.50 -61.18 8.85
CA ILE A 729 -52.23 -59.91 8.84
C ILE A 729 -53.43 -60.05 9.79
N PRO A 730 -53.47 -59.34 10.93
CA PRO A 730 -54.58 -59.42 11.87
C PRO A 730 -55.78 -58.60 11.36
N LEU A 731 -56.91 -59.26 11.10
CA LEU A 731 -58.13 -58.63 10.57
C LEU A 731 -59.07 -58.05 11.65
N ARG A 732 -58.61 -57.90 12.90
CA ARG A 732 -59.49 -57.52 14.03
C ARG A 732 -59.98 -56.07 13.98
N SER A 733 -59.25 -55.19 13.29
CA SER A 733 -59.54 -53.75 13.16
C SER A 733 -60.38 -53.38 11.92
N LEU A 734 -60.74 -54.33 11.06
CA LEU A 734 -61.61 -54.10 9.89
C LEU A 734 -63.11 -54.00 10.24
N LYS A 735 -63.50 -54.11 11.51
CA LYS A 735 -64.91 -54.20 11.94
C LYS A 735 -65.53 -52.91 12.49
N ASP A 736 -64.77 -51.83 12.60
CA ASP A 736 -65.21 -50.58 13.22
C ASP A 736 -65.37 -49.42 12.21
N GLY A 737 -65.66 -49.72 10.93
CA GLY A 737 -65.74 -48.72 9.87
C GLY A 737 -66.69 -49.01 8.71
N ASP A 738 -67.85 -49.63 8.98
CA ASP A 738 -69.04 -49.57 8.09
C ASP A 738 -70.06 -48.57 8.64
#